data_AF-A0A179A0M5-F1
#
_entry.id   AF-A0A179A0M5-F1
#
_cell.length_a   1.000
_cell.length_b   1.000
_cell.length_c   1.000
_cell.angle_alpha   90.00
_cell.angle_beta   90.00
_cell.angle_gamma   90.00
#
_symmetry.space_group_name_H-M   'P 1'
#
loop_
_entity.id
_entity.type
_entity.pdbx_description
1 polymer ?
#
loop_
_entity_poly.entity_id
_entity_poly.type
_entity_poly.pdbx_seq_one_letter_code
_entity_poly.pdbx_strand_id
1 'polypeptide(L)'
;MPSFSRLYSLLPLQNQAAVQHNGEQKKIILSSSLWKALWRCAPHAPPIAISIGILALSFHGIYIGADFASQTITLMSFQIAAKIHEIFIVASLSVIIFHAVRHELLHGGGLPLGLVGSGFNFGSFDFFFTKEFRGGLLNVMTPGDRLRKAGFIILLCVAGLIAALAGPSSATLIVPSSQTWQAGGTHFYLNGSAQDFWPSDVSSDASALVSMCNGSTTTELAICPAGGYLSIREHWSRVNYTNFQTYDVPAYAKKLSGSRFYWPVSSASSPVPPRYVLGNARNVTAFSPGSATFFVQPHAATSTLMQRIANKWWTALESHMKVSDRQVDDRKIGVDVLSAITTVRCGEPQDLPASANTIRFPAISGRFDYADGPDLTVDSLNATAVDHIHFHWVHLPDQFGSVSIGAVLESAWNINKTSRVVVGCSAQAGWVPTSVYTDEYSFWTGWYPWNIEYGGRIPSWHNVPPGQSQPATNGRVAFNDDWLNLLNPNVADAELSSETTWTPSTMESIISASGLADDLSSHNGTSLAEAWVDDGQLGISRTVLLESIISSVITDGLSRSGSYRIFDTQGSPAEWPFSMFDPLPDFDKRIIDGLDALRAPSQSDSDVTTLRVKMQITGFALKRSLEGALSMVVLLAHIILAIGHIVFVMVKSQSSDSWDSISELVALSQNSRPSYVALAKTAAGITERRTYGRLARIRATSTIHQPDGDHVELIFDDADGEVDHLDVLCTACHGTETEKQNTQVEVKNDRGEDDNDNHDNNDNDDEAQSARQPLNEELDDTPTSRLVVRQPQTWPCNPDQSPPRDQSSPWPVSHASQSLPPHSRTGARESLIVRGSVRARRPVLGELVRVDQAYG
;
A
#
# COMPACT_ATOMS: atom_id res chain seq x y z
N MET A 1 -27.02 -30.26 6.19
CA MET A 1 -28.00 -29.56 7.05
C MET A 1 -29.36 -30.25 6.94
N PRO A 2 -30.23 -30.20 7.95
CA PRO A 2 -31.65 -30.56 7.76
C PRO A 2 -32.30 -29.59 6.77
N SER A 3 -33.26 -30.06 5.97
CA SER A 3 -34.01 -29.19 5.06
C SER A 3 -34.83 -28.16 5.83
N PHE A 4 -34.82 -26.89 5.37
CA PHE A 4 -35.59 -25.79 5.95
C PHE A 4 -37.10 -26.03 5.97
N SER A 5 -37.62 -26.99 5.19
CA SER A 5 -39.01 -27.45 5.29
C SER A 5 -39.40 -27.95 6.69
N ARG A 6 -38.44 -28.37 7.52
CA ARG A 6 -38.69 -28.78 8.92
C ARG A 6 -38.94 -27.62 9.89
N LEU A 7 -38.64 -26.37 9.55
CA LEU A 7 -38.91 -25.24 10.46
C LEU A 7 -40.39 -25.00 10.73
N TYR A 8 -41.29 -25.54 9.89
CA TYR A 8 -42.73 -25.58 10.15
C TYR A 8 -43.12 -26.35 11.42
N SER A 9 -42.31 -27.31 11.89
CA SER A 9 -42.60 -28.08 13.11
C SER A 9 -42.20 -27.37 14.42
N LEU A 10 -41.84 -26.08 14.35
CA LEU A 10 -41.46 -25.24 15.50
C LEU A 10 -42.43 -24.08 15.75
N LEU A 11 -43.53 -23.98 14.99
CA LEU A 11 -44.67 -23.16 15.36
C LEU A 11 -45.42 -23.80 16.54
N PRO A 12 -45.96 -23.02 17.50
CA PRO A 12 -46.60 -23.57 18.69
C PRO A 12 -47.86 -24.36 18.33
N LEU A 13 -47.87 -25.66 18.68
CA LEU A 13 -48.99 -26.57 18.43
C LEU A 13 -50.22 -26.15 19.25
N GLN A 14 -51.26 -25.67 18.57
CA GLN A 14 -52.58 -25.48 19.19
C GLN A 14 -53.29 -26.83 19.33
N ASN A 15 -53.26 -27.38 20.55
CA ASN A 15 -54.00 -28.55 21.05
C ASN A 15 -54.56 -29.53 19.99
N GLN A 16 -53.77 -30.54 19.63
CA GLN A 16 -54.30 -31.76 19.02
C GLN A 16 -54.46 -32.87 20.07
N ALA A 17 -55.59 -33.58 20.01
CA ALA A 17 -55.89 -34.69 20.90
C ALA A 17 -55.01 -35.93 20.59
N ALA A 18 -55.09 -36.95 21.45
CA ALA A 18 -54.27 -38.16 21.37
C ALA A 18 -54.29 -38.80 19.96
N VAL A 19 -53.13 -38.86 19.33
CA VAL A 19 -52.97 -39.37 17.96
C VAL A 19 -53.04 -40.90 17.96
N GLN A 20 -54.08 -41.43 17.33
CA GLN A 20 -54.19 -42.85 17.02
C GLN A 20 -53.17 -43.22 15.94
N HIS A 21 -52.51 -44.38 16.07
CA HIS A 21 -51.34 -44.75 15.26
C HIS A 21 -51.72 -45.20 13.83
N ASN A 22 -52.11 -44.24 13.00
CA ASN A 22 -52.33 -44.43 11.57
C ASN A 22 -50.99 -44.54 10.82
N GLY A 23 -50.96 -45.28 9.72
CA GLY A 23 -49.78 -45.41 8.87
C GLY A 23 -49.41 -44.12 8.11
N GLU A 24 -48.20 -44.09 7.54
CA GLU A 24 -47.72 -42.95 6.75
C GLU A 24 -48.66 -42.66 5.55
N GLN A 25 -49.04 -41.39 5.38
CA GLN A 25 -49.94 -41.00 4.30
C GLN A 25 -49.20 -40.81 2.98
N LYS A 26 -49.83 -41.24 1.88
CA LYS A 26 -49.29 -41.16 0.52
C LYS A 26 -48.85 -39.73 0.15
N LYS A 27 -47.54 -39.55 -0.04
CA LYS A 27 -46.91 -38.28 -0.39
C LYS A 27 -47.13 -37.93 -1.88
N ILE A 28 -47.64 -36.73 -2.16
CA ILE A 28 -47.83 -36.23 -3.54
C ILE A 28 -46.48 -35.80 -4.13
N ILE A 29 -46.07 -36.42 -5.24
CA ILE A 29 -44.74 -36.22 -5.85
C ILE A 29 -44.63 -34.89 -6.61
N LEU A 30 -45.67 -34.48 -7.33
CA LEU A 30 -45.76 -33.19 -8.03
C LEU A 30 -47.05 -32.49 -7.65
N SER A 31 -46.96 -31.21 -7.27
CA SER A 31 -48.14 -30.39 -7.00
C SER A 31 -48.13 -29.09 -7.80
N SER A 32 -49.23 -28.86 -8.50
CA SER A 32 -49.51 -27.63 -9.27
C SER A 32 -50.15 -26.59 -8.36
N SER A 33 -49.34 -25.76 -7.70
CA SER A 33 -49.83 -24.69 -6.82
C SER A 33 -48.83 -23.55 -6.73
N LEU A 34 -49.26 -22.36 -7.16
CA LEU A 34 -48.48 -21.11 -7.07
C LEU A 34 -48.00 -20.82 -5.64
N TRP A 35 -48.83 -21.10 -4.63
CA TRP A 35 -48.46 -20.89 -3.22
C TRP A 35 -47.34 -21.84 -2.77
N LYS A 36 -47.41 -23.13 -3.15
CA LYS A 36 -46.34 -24.10 -2.84
C LYS A 36 -45.05 -23.78 -3.61
N ALA A 37 -45.16 -23.39 -4.88
CA ALA A 37 -44.05 -22.93 -5.70
C ALA A 37 -43.34 -21.69 -5.09
N LEU A 38 -44.11 -20.72 -4.59
CA LEU A 38 -43.59 -19.54 -3.90
C LEU A 38 -42.88 -19.90 -2.58
N TRP A 39 -43.48 -20.75 -1.75
CA TRP A 39 -42.85 -21.22 -0.51
C TRP A 39 -41.58 -22.03 -0.75
N ARG A 40 -41.52 -22.80 -1.84
CA ARG A 40 -40.31 -23.51 -2.28
C ARG A 40 -39.18 -22.56 -2.72
N CYS A 41 -39.51 -21.32 -3.07
CA CYS A 41 -38.55 -20.26 -3.35
C CYS A 41 -38.08 -19.47 -2.12
N ALA A 42 -38.75 -19.59 -0.96
CA ALA A 42 -38.45 -18.81 0.24
C ALA A 42 -36.98 -18.88 0.71
N PRO A 43 -36.24 -20.01 0.60
CA PRO A 43 -34.81 -20.06 0.97
C PRO A 43 -33.88 -19.15 0.14
N HIS A 44 -34.34 -18.64 -1.01
CA HIS A 44 -33.59 -17.66 -1.81
C HIS A 44 -33.70 -16.23 -1.26
N ALA A 45 -34.78 -15.90 -0.54
CA ALA A 45 -35.05 -14.51 -0.14
C ALA A 45 -34.04 -13.95 0.87
N PRO A 46 -33.63 -14.65 1.96
CA PRO A 46 -32.61 -14.15 2.88
C PRO A 46 -31.25 -13.85 2.23
N PRO A 47 -30.61 -14.77 1.47
CA PRO A 47 -29.30 -14.48 0.87
C PRO A 47 -29.37 -13.44 -0.24
N ILE A 48 -30.47 -13.35 -1.02
CA ILE A 48 -30.66 -12.25 -1.98
C ILE A 48 -30.73 -10.92 -1.24
N ALA A 49 -31.57 -10.80 -0.21
CA ALA A 49 -31.76 -9.55 0.53
C ALA A 49 -30.47 -9.10 1.24
N ILE A 50 -29.76 -10.03 1.89
CA ILE A 50 -28.48 -9.74 2.55
C ILE A 50 -27.40 -9.37 1.52
N SER A 51 -27.28 -10.10 0.40
CA SER A 51 -26.35 -9.76 -0.68
C SER A 51 -26.63 -8.37 -1.27
N ILE A 52 -27.89 -8.02 -1.55
CA ILE A 52 -28.27 -6.68 -2.05
C ILE A 52 -27.89 -5.60 -1.03
N GLY A 53 -28.11 -5.83 0.27
CA GLY A 53 -27.69 -4.92 1.33
C GLY A 53 -26.18 -4.71 1.37
N ILE A 54 -25.40 -5.80 1.35
CA ILE A 54 -23.93 -5.78 1.33
C ILE A 54 -23.40 -5.02 0.10
N LEU A 55 -23.95 -5.30 -1.08
CA LEU A 55 -23.60 -4.61 -2.31
C LEU A 55 -23.91 -3.10 -2.20
N ALA A 56 -25.09 -2.73 -1.70
CA ALA A 56 -25.48 -1.33 -1.52
C ALA A 56 -24.56 -0.58 -0.55
N LEU A 57 -24.22 -1.16 0.61
CA LEU A 57 -23.25 -0.58 1.54
C LEU A 57 -21.87 -0.41 0.88
N SER A 58 -21.40 -1.43 0.16
CA SER A 58 -20.09 -1.42 -0.50
C SER A 58 -19.98 -0.39 -1.63
N PHE A 59 -21.10 -0.07 -2.31
CA PHE A 59 -21.18 0.99 -3.31
C PHE A 59 -21.32 2.39 -2.70
N HIS A 60 -22.05 2.53 -1.59
CA HIS A 60 -22.20 3.82 -0.91
C HIS A 60 -20.92 4.25 -0.20
N GLY A 61 -20.22 3.30 0.43
CA GLY A 61 -19.09 3.57 1.30
C GLY A 61 -19.53 3.98 2.70
N ILE A 62 -18.95 3.38 3.73
CA ILE A 62 -19.09 3.81 5.14
C ILE A 62 -17.72 3.81 5.78
N TYR A 63 -17.28 4.97 6.29
CA TYR A 63 -16.14 5.08 7.21
C TYR A 63 -16.61 4.76 8.64
N ILE A 64 -15.85 3.94 9.36
CA ILE A 64 -16.19 3.48 10.72
C ILE A 64 -15.20 4.05 11.74
N GLY A 65 -13.90 3.96 11.43
CA GLY A 65 -12.82 4.53 12.23
C GLY A 65 -11.71 3.55 12.59
N ALA A 66 -10.56 4.08 13.02
CA ALA A 66 -9.40 3.31 13.49
C ALA A 66 -9.68 2.50 14.76
N ASP A 67 -10.43 3.08 15.71
CA ASP A 67 -10.79 2.49 17.01
C ASP A 67 -11.48 1.13 16.91
N PHE A 68 -12.11 0.84 15.77
CA PHE A 68 -12.67 -0.47 15.41
C PHE A 68 -11.71 -1.64 15.63
N ALA A 69 -10.40 -1.46 15.38
CA ALA A 69 -9.38 -2.49 15.60
C ALA A 69 -9.22 -2.88 17.08
N SER A 70 -9.47 -1.96 18.01
CA SER A 70 -9.37 -2.22 19.45
C SER A 70 -10.46 -3.17 19.97
N GLN A 71 -11.50 -3.42 19.17
CA GLN A 71 -12.67 -4.22 19.54
C GLN A 71 -12.67 -5.57 18.82
N THR A 72 -11.80 -6.49 19.24
CA THR A 72 -11.70 -7.86 18.71
C THR A 72 -13.06 -8.59 18.64
N ILE A 73 -13.93 -8.36 19.64
CA ILE A 73 -15.30 -8.89 19.70
C ILE A 73 -16.13 -8.44 18.49
N THR A 74 -16.00 -7.16 18.10
CA THR A 74 -16.72 -6.56 16.99
C THR A 74 -16.27 -7.16 15.67
N LEU A 75 -14.96 -7.28 15.42
CA LEU A 75 -14.40 -7.97 14.25
C LEU A 75 -14.88 -9.43 14.13
N MET A 76 -14.88 -10.19 15.23
CA MET A 76 -15.42 -11.56 15.27
C MET A 76 -16.91 -11.62 14.93
N SER A 77 -17.72 -10.64 15.35
CA SER A 77 -19.15 -10.60 15.04
C SER A 77 -19.43 -10.46 13.54
N PHE A 78 -18.64 -9.67 12.80
CA PHE A 78 -18.75 -9.55 11.34
C PHE A 78 -18.33 -10.82 10.61
N GLN A 79 -17.33 -11.55 11.12
CA GLN A 79 -16.95 -12.88 10.59
C GLN A 79 -18.07 -13.92 10.79
N ILE A 80 -18.75 -13.90 11.95
CA ILE A 80 -19.91 -14.76 12.22
C ILE A 80 -21.07 -14.41 11.28
N ALA A 81 -21.34 -13.12 11.06
CA ALA A 81 -22.37 -12.66 10.09
C ALA A 81 -22.06 -13.13 8.66
N ALA A 82 -20.79 -13.07 8.24
CA ALA A 82 -20.35 -13.61 6.94
C ALA A 82 -20.56 -15.12 6.83
N LYS A 83 -20.29 -15.89 7.89
CA LYS A 83 -20.54 -17.34 7.90
C LYS A 83 -22.03 -17.68 7.84
N ILE A 84 -22.89 -16.89 8.49
CA ILE A 84 -24.36 -17.02 8.39
C ILE A 84 -24.82 -16.74 6.95
N HIS A 85 -24.25 -15.73 6.30
CA HIS A 85 -24.58 -15.40 4.91
C HIS A 85 -24.16 -16.51 3.91
N GLU A 86 -22.95 -17.05 4.06
CA GLU A 86 -22.48 -18.22 3.31
C GLU A 86 -23.47 -19.40 3.45
N ILE A 87 -23.89 -19.71 4.67
CA ILE A 87 -24.85 -20.80 4.96
C ILE A 87 -26.17 -20.59 4.20
N PHE A 88 -26.68 -19.36 4.14
CA PHE A 88 -27.88 -19.05 3.36
C PHE A 88 -27.66 -19.17 1.85
N ILE A 89 -26.50 -18.73 1.31
CA ILE A 89 -26.14 -18.90 -0.11
C ILE A 89 -26.08 -20.39 -0.48
N VAL A 90 -25.39 -21.21 0.32
CA VAL A 90 -25.27 -22.66 0.08
C VAL A 90 -26.63 -23.36 0.18
N ALA A 91 -27.46 -23.03 1.17
CA ALA A 91 -28.81 -23.57 1.28
C ALA A 91 -29.70 -23.18 0.08
N SER A 92 -29.60 -21.93 -0.38
CA SER A 92 -30.25 -21.47 -1.61
C SER A 92 -29.80 -22.29 -2.84
N LEU A 93 -28.50 -22.50 -3.03
CA LEU A 93 -27.95 -23.27 -4.15
C LEU A 93 -28.38 -24.75 -4.10
N SER A 94 -28.50 -25.31 -2.89
CA SER A 94 -28.99 -26.68 -2.68
C SER A 94 -30.40 -26.85 -3.26
N VAL A 95 -31.29 -25.88 -3.03
CA VAL A 95 -32.67 -25.91 -3.56
C VAL A 95 -32.68 -25.93 -5.10
N ILE A 96 -31.81 -25.15 -5.75
CA ILE A 96 -31.68 -25.13 -7.22
C ILE A 96 -31.20 -26.50 -7.73
N ILE A 97 -30.17 -27.08 -7.12
CA ILE A 97 -29.60 -28.36 -7.55
C ILE A 97 -30.57 -29.51 -7.30
N PHE A 98 -31.24 -29.58 -6.15
CA PHE A 98 -32.28 -30.59 -5.92
C PHE A 98 -33.43 -30.46 -6.91
N HIS A 99 -33.80 -29.24 -7.34
CA HIS A 99 -34.78 -29.07 -8.41
C HIS A 99 -34.27 -29.61 -9.76
N ALA A 100 -33.03 -29.31 -10.13
CA ALA A 100 -32.43 -29.85 -11.35
C ALA A 100 -32.29 -31.39 -11.32
N VAL A 101 -31.87 -31.97 -10.20
CA VAL A 101 -31.79 -33.44 -9.99
C VAL A 101 -33.17 -34.08 -10.11
N ARG A 102 -34.19 -33.57 -9.39
CA ARG A 102 -35.57 -34.08 -9.52
C ARG A 102 -36.10 -33.93 -10.96
N HIS A 103 -35.73 -32.87 -11.67
CA HIS A 103 -36.15 -32.65 -13.06
C HIS A 103 -35.54 -33.69 -14.01
N GLU A 104 -34.23 -33.95 -13.94
CA GLU A 104 -33.56 -34.98 -14.78
C GLU A 104 -34.04 -36.40 -14.46
N LEU A 105 -34.33 -36.70 -13.20
CA LEU A 105 -34.83 -38.01 -12.77
C LEU A 105 -36.28 -38.28 -13.22
N LEU A 106 -37.17 -37.29 -13.11
CA LEU A 106 -38.59 -37.42 -13.46
C LEU A 106 -38.86 -37.19 -14.95
N HIS A 107 -38.43 -36.05 -15.49
CA HIS A 107 -38.81 -35.57 -16.82
C HIS A 107 -37.69 -35.73 -17.86
N GLY A 108 -36.45 -35.88 -17.42
CA GLY A 108 -35.29 -36.09 -18.28
C GLY A 108 -35.07 -37.54 -18.69
N GLY A 109 -34.02 -37.72 -19.49
CA GLY A 109 -33.45 -39.01 -19.89
C GLY A 109 -32.66 -39.73 -18.77
N GLY A 110 -32.82 -39.31 -17.52
CA GLY A 110 -32.13 -39.88 -16.35
C GLY A 110 -30.78 -39.24 -16.06
N LEU A 111 -30.34 -39.40 -14.80
CA LEU A 111 -29.13 -38.81 -14.25
C LEU A 111 -28.16 -39.92 -13.80
N PRO A 112 -26.85 -39.86 -14.13
CA PRO A 112 -25.87 -40.85 -13.66
C PRO A 112 -25.86 -41.02 -12.14
N LEU A 113 -25.72 -42.27 -11.66
CA LEU A 113 -25.70 -42.64 -10.24
C LEU A 113 -24.81 -41.72 -9.38
N GLY A 114 -23.58 -41.45 -9.84
CA GLY A 114 -22.62 -40.59 -9.13
C GLY A 114 -23.03 -39.11 -9.01
N LEU A 115 -24.08 -38.69 -9.73
CA LEU A 115 -24.63 -37.34 -9.72
C LEU A 115 -26.00 -37.24 -9.04
N VAL A 116 -26.67 -38.36 -8.73
CA VAL A 116 -27.93 -38.36 -7.96
C VAL A 116 -27.74 -37.71 -6.58
N GLY A 117 -26.60 -37.99 -5.93
CA GLY A 117 -26.22 -37.38 -4.65
C GLY A 117 -25.66 -35.95 -4.72
N SER A 118 -25.63 -35.31 -5.90
CA SER A 118 -24.96 -34.02 -6.10
C SER A 118 -25.52 -32.88 -5.21
N GLY A 119 -26.85 -32.83 -5.01
CA GLY A 119 -27.50 -31.82 -4.16
C GLY A 119 -27.06 -31.84 -2.69
N PHE A 120 -26.48 -32.94 -2.21
CA PHE A 120 -25.91 -33.02 -0.85
C PHE A 120 -24.42 -32.64 -0.79
N ASN A 121 -23.68 -32.76 -1.90
CA ASN A 121 -22.22 -32.76 -1.91
C ASN A 121 -21.57 -31.61 -2.70
N PHE A 122 -22.32 -30.89 -3.54
CA PHE A 122 -21.77 -29.83 -4.42
C PHE A 122 -21.02 -28.71 -3.70
N GLY A 123 -21.32 -28.44 -2.42
CA GLY A 123 -20.63 -27.43 -1.62
C GLY A 123 -19.25 -27.87 -1.12
N SER A 124 -18.92 -29.16 -1.22
CA SER A 124 -17.61 -29.71 -0.85
C SER A 124 -16.71 -29.76 -2.08
N PHE A 125 -15.61 -29.00 -2.07
CA PHE A 125 -14.67 -28.94 -3.20
C PHE A 125 -14.18 -30.33 -3.66
N ASP A 126 -13.91 -31.22 -2.71
CA ASP A 126 -13.41 -32.58 -2.98
C ASP A 126 -14.35 -33.41 -3.87
N PHE A 127 -15.67 -33.15 -3.83
CA PHE A 127 -16.69 -33.87 -4.61
C PHE A 127 -16.36 -33.90 -6.11
N PHE A 128 -15.82 -32.81 -6.65
CA PHE A 128 -15.48 -32.69 -8.08
C PHE A 128 -14.27 -33.56 -8.49
N PHE A 129 -13.53 -34.11 -7.53
CA PHE A 129 -12.35 -34.96 -7.76
C PHE A 129 -12.59 -36.44 -7.49
N THR A 130 -13.74 -36.81 -6.90
CA THR A 130 -14.02 -38.20 -6.49
C THR A 130 -14.38 -39.11 -7.67
N LYS A 131 -14.55 -40.42 -7.40
CA LYS A 131 -14.92 -41.42 -8.41
C LYS A 131 -16.36 -41.27 -8.88
N GLU A 132 -17.22 -40.79 -8.00
CA GLU A 132 -18.65 -40.55 -8.17
C GLU A 132 -18.87 -39.50 -9.27
N PHE A 133 -18.31 -38.29 -9.09
CA PHE A 133 -18.44 -37.20 -10.07
C PHE A 133 -17.75 -37.55 -11.40
N ARG A 134 -16.51 -38.06 -11.34
CA ARG A 134 -15.73 -38.44 -12.55
C ARG A 134 -16.37 -39.60 -13.32
N GLY A 135 -17.03 -40.54 -12.65
CA GLY A 135 -17.78 -41.62 -13.27
C GLY A 135 -19.11 -41.14 -13.87
N GLY A 136 -19.80 -40.24 -13.17
CA GLY A 136 -21.02 -39.60 -13.68
C GLY A 136 -20.80 -38.82 -14.98
N LEU A 137 -19.65 -38.16 -15.12
CA LEU A 137 -19.29 -37.40 -16.33
C LEU A 137 -19.19 -38.28 -17.60
N LEU A 138 -18.88 -39.58 -17.47
CA LEU A 138 -18.71 -40.49 -18.62
C LEU A 138 -19.97 -40.57 -19.50
N ASN A 139 -21.17 -40.61 -18.89
CA ASN A 139 -22.45 -40.74 -19.59
C ASN A 139 -23.15 -39.40 -19.90
N VAL A 140 -22.39 -38.29 -19.83
CA VAL A 140 -22.77 -36.98 -20.39
C VAL A 140 -22.50 -36.92 -21.90
N MET A 141 -21.58 -37.76 -22.40
CA MET A 141 -21.15 -37.74 -23.81
C MET A 141 -22.04 -38.52 -24.79
N THR A 142 -23.06 -39.25 -24.33
CA THR A 142 -23.94 -40.03 -25.22
C THR A 142 -24.73 -39.12 -26.18
N PRO A 143 -24.96 -39.53 -27.46
CA PRO A 143 -25.70 -38.72 -28.42
C PRO A 143 -27.16 -38.43 -28.00
N GLY A 144 -27.75 -37.38 -28.56
CA GLY A 144 -29.12 -36.94 -28.27
C GLY A 144 -29.22 -35.90 -27.16
N ASP A 145 -28.87 -36.28 -25.92
CA ASP A 145 -29.22 -35.51 -24.70
C ASP A 145 -28.17 -34.46 -24.26
N ARG A 146 -27.10 -34.28 -25.05
CA ARG A 146 -25.85 -33.60 -24.65
C ARG A 146 -26.04 -32.21 -24.07
N LEU A 147 -26.87 -31.35 -24.68
CA LEU A 147 -27.01 -29.96 -24.25
C LEU A 147 -27.65 -29.84 -22.84
N ARG A 148 -28.66 -30.67 -22.54
CA ARG A 148 -29.34 -30.65 -21.24
C ARG A 148 -28.42 -31.19 -20.13
N LYS A 149 -27.74 -32.32 -20.40
CA LYS A 149 -26.76 -32.91 -19.47
C LYS A 149 -25.55 -32.00 -19.24
N ALA A 150 -25.03 -31.35 -20.28
CA ALA A 150 -23.97 -30.35 -20.14
C ALA A 150 -24.43 -29.13 -19.32
N GLY A 151 -25.66 -28.64 -19.54
CA GLY A 151 -26.26 -27.58 -18.74
C GLY A 151 -26.34 -27.93 -17.24
N PHE A 152 -26.70 -29.18 -16.90
CA PHE A 152 -26.68 -29.67 -15.52
C PHE A 152 -25.26 -29.66 -14.92
N ILE A 153 -24.25 -30.14 -15.66
CA ILE A 153 -22.85 -30.12 -15.19
C ILE A 153 -22.35 -28.68 -15.01
N ILE A 154 -22.66 -27.77 -15.93
CA ILE A 154 -22.30 -26.35 -15.83
C ILE A 154 -22.95 -25.73 -14.60
N LEU A 155 -24.25 -25.94 -14.38
CA LEU A 155 -24.95 -25.49 -13.18
C LEU A 155 -24.30 -26.03 -11.90
N LEU A 156 -23.96 -27.32 -11.87
CA LEU A 156 -23.35 -27.97 -10.71
C LEU A 156 -21.93 -27.43 -10.41
N CYS A 157 -21.09 -27.23 -11.43
CA CYS A 157 -19.77 -26.64 -11.28
C CYS A 157 -19.83 -25.16 -10.88
N VAL A 158 -20.71 -24.36 -11.48
CA VAL A 158 -20.88 -22.93 -11.13
C VAL A 158 -21.45 -22.79 -9.71
N ALA A 159 -22.43 -23.59 -9.33
CA ALA A 159 -22.97 -23.59 -7.97
C ALA A 159 -21.96 -24.08 -6.93
N GLY A 160 -21.12 -25.08 -7.24
CA GLY A 160 -20.03 -25.50 -6.37
C GLY A 160 -18.95 -24.41 -6.20
N LEU A 161 -18.58 -23.73 -7.29
CA LEU A 161 -17.65 -22.60 -7.25
C LEU A 161 -18.20 -21.43 -6.41
N ILE A 162 -19.48 -21.07 -6.61
CA ILE A 162 -20.13 -20.03 -5.80
C ILE A 162 -20.23 -20.47 -4.33
N ALA A 163 -20.56 -21.73 -4.03
CA ALA A 163 -20.61 -22.23 -2.66
C ALA A 163 -19.24 -22.15 -1.96
N ALA A 164 -18.16 -22.56 -2.64
CA ALA A 164 -16.80 -22.47 -2.11
C ALA A 164 -16.33 -21.01 -1.92
N LEU A 165 -16.69 -20.11 -2.84
CA LEU A 165 -16.31 -18.70 -2.78
C LEU A 165 -17.24 -17.83 -1.92
N ALA A 166 -18.45 -18.28 -1.58
CA ALA A 166 -19.44 -17.49 -0.83
C ALA A 166 -18.95 -17.08 0.55
N GLY A 167 -18.19 -17.95 1.22
CA GLY A 167 -17.56 -17.69 2.52
C GLY A 167 -16.58 -16.51 2.47
N PRO A 168 -15.45 -16.64 1.74
CA PRO A 168 -14.49 -15.54 1.62
C PRO A 168 -15.12 -14.29 0.99
N SER A 169 -15.96 -14.41 -0.04
CA SER A 169 -16.61 -13.25 -0.68
C SER A 169 -17.54 -12.48 0.27
N SER A 170 -18.24 -13.20 1.16
CA SER A 170 -19.04 -12.56 2.21
C SER A 170 -18.13 -11.90 3.24
N ALA A 171 -17.06 -12.57 3.67
CA ALA A 171 -16.12 -12.01 4.65
C ALA A 171 -15.46 -10.71 4.13
N THR A 172 -14.94 -10.71 2.90
CA THR A 172 -14.28 -9.55 2.25
C THR A 172 -15.21 -8.34 2.06
N LEU A 173 -16.54 -8.52 2.05
CA LEU A 173 -17.52 -7.44 1.89
C LEU A 173 -18.26 -7.06 3.18
N ILE A 174 -18.22 -7.90 4.23
CA ILE A 174 -18.90 -7.68 5.51
C ILE A 174 -17.92 -7.24 6.59
N VAL A 175 -16.68 -7.75 6.58
CA VAL A 175 -15.65 -7.38 7.56
C VAL A 175 -14.96 -6.09 7.08
N PRO A 176 -15.02 -4.99 7.85
CA PRO A 176 -14.31 -3.77 7.50
C PRO A 176 -12.79 -3.99 7.49
N SER A 177 -12.09 -3.26 6.62
CA SER A 177 -10.62 -3.23 6.58
C SER A 177 -10.12 -1.78 6.62
N SER A 178 -8.89 -1.56 7.12
CA SER A 178 -8.30 -0.22 7.08
C SER A 178 -8.00 0.18 5.64
N GLN A 179 -8.56 1.32 5.20
CA GLN A 179 -8.51 1.80 3.82
C GLN A 179 -8.41 3.33 3.78
N THR A 180 -7.84 3.88 2.71
CA THR A 180 -7.82 5.33 2.48
C THR A 180 -9.20 5.83 2.07
N TRP A 181 -9.80 6.63 2.95
CA TRP A 181 -11.03 7.35 2.74
C TRP A 181 -10.74 8.76 2.18
N GLN A 182 -11.56 9.23 1.23
CA GLN A 182 -11.45 10.62 0.75
C GLN A 182 -12.28 11.47 1.71
N ALA A 183 -11.61 12.35 2.45
CA ALA A 183 -12.18 13.12 3.57
C ALA A 183 -12.28 14.61 3.28
N GLY A 184 -12.03 15.01 2.02
CA GLY A 184 -12.27 16.37 1.56
C GLY A 184 -11.40 16.81 0.39
N GLY A 185 -11.55 18.09 0.05
CA GLY A 185 -10.74 18.81 -0.92
C GLY A 185 -11.39 20.13 -1.31
N THR A 186 -10.59 21.10 -1.73
CA THR A 186 -11.05 22.41 -2.21
C THR A 186 -10.02 23.01 -3.16
N HIS A 187 -10.44 23.90 -4.06
CA HIS A 187 -9.51 24.87 -4.63
C HIS A 187 -9.07 25.91 -3.56
N PHE A 188 -7.87 26.44 -3.74
CA PHE A 188 -7.34 27.61 -3.04
C PHE A 188 -6.48 28.45 -3.99
N TYR A 189 -6.24 29.70 -3.63
CA TYR A 189 -5.79 30.75 -4.54
C TYR A 189 -4.56 31.46 -3.97
N LEU A 190 -3.55 31.70 -4.81
CA LEU A 190 -2.40 32.55 -4.48
C LEU A 190 -2.51 33.88 -5.25
N ASN A 191 -2.17 34.97 -4.57
CA ASN A 191 -2.23 36.34 -5.07
C ASN A 191 -1.04 36.69 -5.98
N GLY A 192 -1.09 36.20 -7.23
CA GLY A 192 -0.04 36.35 -8.23
C GLY A 192 -0.10 35.26 -9.29
N SER A 193 0.53 35.51 -10.43
CA SER A 193 0.70 34.53 -11.50
C SER A 193 1.65 33.39 -11.08
N ALA A 194 1.72 32.32 -11.87
CA ALA A 194 2.68 31.25 -11.62
C ALA A 194 4.15 31.73 -11.68
N GLN A 195 4.45 32.82 -12.39
CA GLN A 195 5.79 33.43 -12.43
C GLN A 195 6.09 34.29 -11.21
N ASP A 196 5.10 34.67 -10.39
CA ASP A 196 5.32 35.40 -9.14
C ASP A 196 5.75 34.48 -7.99
N PHE A 197 5.44 33.19 -8.07
CA PHE A 197 5.78 32.17 -7.05
C PHE A 197 6.86 31.21 -7.51
N TRP A 198 6.90 30.89 -8.81
CA TRP A 198 7.95 30.09 -9.44
C TRP A 198 8.64 30.87 -10.57
N PRO A 199 9.23 32.04 -10.26
CA PRO A 199 9.92 32.87 -11.25
C PRO A 199 11.07 32.12 -11.90
N SER A 200 11.35 32.45 -13.16
CA SER A 200 12.61 32.04 -13.80
C SER A 200 13.77 33.03 -13.57
N ASP A 201 13.48 34.19 -12.97
CA ASP A 201 14.42 35.25 -12.56
C ASP A 201 13.86 35.94 -11.30
N VAL A 202 14.60 35.94 -10.19
CA VAL A 202 14.13 36.46 -8.88
C VAL A 202 14.31 37.98 -8.72
N SER A 203 14.77 38.71 -9.73
CA SER A 203 14.99 40.17 -9.65
C SER A 203 13.73 40.95 -9.24
N SER A 204 12.55 40.49 -9.67
CA SER A 204 11.26 41.08 -9.30
C SER A 204 10.90 40.82 -7.83
N ASP A 205 11.13 39.60 -7.34
CA ASP A 205 10.94 39.17 -5.95
C ASP A 205 11.81 40.00 -4.99
N ALA A 206 13.10 40.16 -5.33
CA ALA A 206 14.04 40.99 -4.59
C ALA A 206 13.55 42.44 -4.42
N SER A 207 13.11 43.07 -5.51
CA SER A 207 12.68 44.48 -5.49
C SER A 207 11.47 44.74 -4.58
N ALA A 208 10.61 43.73 -4.36
CA ALA A 208 9.50 43.81 -3.41
C ALA A 208 9.96 43.56 -1.97
N LEU A 209 10.90 42.62 -1.77
CA LEU A 209 11.38 42.19 -0.46
C LEU A 209 12.31 43.19 0.25
N VAL A 210 13.06 44.04 -0.47
CA VAL A 210 14.01 45.03 0.10
C VAL A 210 13.40 45.91 1.22
N SER A 211 12.11 46.23 1.13
CA SER A 211 11.42 47.04 2.15
C SER A 211 11.04 46.26 3.42
N MET A 212 10.88 44.94 3.33
CA MET A 212 10.45 44.04 4.41
C MET A 212 11.61 43.24 5.03
N CYS A 213 12.71 43.09 4.30
CA CYS A 213 13.88 42.29 4.64
C CYS A 213 15.10 43.20 4.76
N ASN A 214 15.23 43.90 5.91
CA ASN A 214 16.34 44.80 6.19
C ASN A 214 16.87 44.64 7.63
N GLY A 215 18.19 44.83 7.81
CA GLY A 215 18.84 44.60 9.11
C GLY A 215 18.60 43.18 9.62
N SER A 216 18.23 43.05 10.91
CA SER A 216 17.94 41.75 11.53
C SER A 216 16.73 41.03 10.91
N THR A 217 15.74 41.76 10.39
CA THR A 217 14.51 41.16 9.85
C THR A 217 14.80 40.20 8.68
N THR A 218 15.89 40.45 7.94
CA THR A 218 16.36 39.62 6.81
C THR A 218 16.55 38.14 7.18
N THR A 219 16.99 37.84 8.41
CA THR A 219 17.19 36.47 8.91
C THR A 219 16.12 36.03 9.91
N GLU A 220 15.41 36.97 10.55
CA GLU A 220 14.35 36.68 11.51
C GLU A 220 13.01 36.33 10.84
N LEU A 221 12.70 36.91 9.68
CA LEU A 221 11.38 36.88 9.05
C LEU A 221 11.23 35.80 7.98
N ALA A 222 10.23 34.93 8.14
CA ALA A 222 10.10 33.74 7.30
C ALA A 222 9.78 33.96 5.81
N ILE A 223 9.44 35.19 5.38
CA ILE A 223 9.26 35.51 3.95
C ILE A 223 10.58 35.93 3.26
N CYS A 224 11.63 36.24 4.02
CA CYS A 224 12.91 36.69 3.48
C CYS A 224 13.78 35.51 3.03
N PRO A 225 14.66 35.65 2.01
CA PRO A 225 15.48 34.55 1.50
C PRO A 225 16.38 33.94 2.57
N ALA A 226 17.03 34.76 3.40
CA ALA A 226 17.84 34.30 4.54
C ALA A 226 17.00 33.86 5.77
N GLY A 227 15.67 33.84 5.70
CA GLY A 227 14.78 33.57 6.84
C GLY A 227 14.90 32.16 7.45
N GLY A 228 15.59 31.22 6.80
CA GLY A 228 15.94 29.90 7.36
C GLY A 228 17.28 29.82 8.09
N TYR A 229 18.08 30.89 8.04
CA TYR A 229 19.49 30.94 8.46
C TYR A 229 19.77 30.23 9.79
N LEU A 230 19.05 30.59 10.87
CA LEU A 230 19.31 30.04 12.21
C LEU A 230 19.07 28.52 12.27
N SER A 231 18.01 28.04 11.63
CA SER A 231 17.64 26.63 11.56
C SER A 231 18.59 25.81 10.68
N ILE A 232 19.24 26.46 9.69
CA ILE A 232 20.27 25.87 8.84
C ILE A 232 21.62 25.84 9.57
N ARG A 233 22.01 26.94 10.26
CA ARG A 233 23.22 27.00 11.12
C ARG A 233 23.17 25.94 12.22
N GLU A 234 22.03 25.82 12.91
CA GLU A 234 21.84 24.82 13.97
C GLU A 234 21.85 23.38 13.45
N HIS A 235 21.42 23.13 12.21
CA HIS A 235 21.56 21.80 11.60
C HIS A 235 23.03 21.48 11.32
N TRP A 236 23.73 22.39 10.63
CA TRP A 236 25.12 22.17 10.22
C TRP A 236 26.10 22.18 11.40
N SER A 237 25.82 22.87 12.50
CA SER A 237 26.69 22.87 13.71
C SER A 237 26.62 21.59 14.56
N ARG A 238 25.70 20.67 14.24
CA ARG A 238 25.59 19.36 14.89
C ARG A 238 26.35 18.25 14.14
N VAL A 239 26.87 18.56 12.95
CA VAL A 239 27.53 17.61 12.03
C VAL A 239 28.90 18.15 11.60
N ASN A 240 29.71 17.27 11.00
CA ASN A 240 30.96 17.63 10.35
C ASN A 240 31.16 16.77 9.09
N TYR A 241 32.24 17.00 8.36
CA TYR A 241 32.55 16.31 7.10
C TYR A 241 32.68 14.78 7.23
N THR A 242 32.89 14.23 8.43
CA THR A 242 32.96 12.78 8.64
C THR A 242 31.61 12.10 8.84
N ASN A 243 30.59 12.83 9.34
CA ASN A 243 29.33 12.23 9.80
C ASN A 243 28.05 12.77 9.13
N PHE A 244 28.09 13.91 8.43
CA PHE A 244 26.89 14.56 7.88
C PHE A 244 26.06 13.68 6.92
N GLN A 245 26.65 12.67 6.27
CA GLN A 245 25.94 11.74 5.38
C GLN A 245 25.16 10.62 6.10
N THR A 246 25.35 10.46 7.41
CA THR A 246 24.78 9.37 8.23
C THR A 246 24.11 9.85 9.53
N TYR A 247 24.34 11.09 9.93
CA TYR A 247 23.86 11.67 11.20
C TYR A 247 22.33 11.74 11.29
N ASP A 248 21.78 11.11 12.34
CA ASP A 248 20.39 11.20 12.83
C ASP A 248 19.26 11.06 11.79
N VAL A 249 19.54 10.46 10.62
CA VAL A 249 18.54 10.29 9.54
C VAL A 249 17.50 9.24 9.94
N PRO A 250 16.22 9.61 10.20
CA PRO A 250 15.25 8.66 10.71
C PRO A 250 14.97 7.53 9.72
N ALA A 251 14.76 6.30 10.22
CA ALA A 251 14.52 5.15 9.36
C ALA A 251 13.27 5.32 8.45
N TYR A 252 12.24 6.04 8.94
CA TYR A 252 11.03 6.34 8.17
C TYR A 252 11.28 7.33 7.02
N ALA A 253 12.21 8.28 7.15
CA ALA A 253 12.49 9.28 6.13
C ALA A 253 12.90 8.66 4.78
N LYS A 254 13.73 7.61 4.86
CA LYS A 254 14.19 6.80 3.71
C LYS A 254 13.03 6.08 3.02
N LYS A 255 11.99 5.69 3.76
CA LYS A 255 10.75 5.07 3.25
C LYS A 255 9.81 6.09 2.60
N LEU A 256 9.69 7.29 3.16
CA LEU A 256 8.76 8.34 2.66
C LEU A 256 9.26 9.04 1.40
N SER A 257 10.58 9.24 1.26
CA SER A 257 11.13 10.14 0.24
C SER A 257 12.30 9.57 -0.59
N GLY A 258 12.82 8.40 -0.25
CA GLY A 258 14.06 7.87 -0.87
C GLY A 258 15.27 8.79 -0.69
N SER A 259 15.25 9.62 0.35
CA SER A 259 16.23 10.65 0.68
C SER A 259 17.23 10.16 1.74
N ARG A 260 18.46 10.68 1.69
CA ARG A 260 19.44 10.54 2.79
C ARG A 260 19.41 11.72 3.76
N PHE A 261 18.91 12.88 3.34
CA PHE A 261 18.76 14.04 4.20
C PHE A 261 17.28 14.31 4.48
N TYR A 262 16.94 14.61 5.72
CA TYR A 262 15.56 14.81 6.16
C TYR A 262 15.54 15.63 7.45
N TRP A 263 15.52 16.96 7.33
CA TRP A 263 15.46 17.84 8.49
C TRP A 263 14.53 19.04 8.24
N PRO A 264 13.83 19.55 9.28
CA PRO A 264 13.01 20.73 9.14
C PRO A 264 13.88 21.99 9.09
N VAL A 265 13.56 22.90 8.16
CA VAL A 265 13.97 24.30 8.25
C VAL A 265 12.79 25.14 8.71
N SER A 266 13.06 26.00 9.70
CA SER A 266 12.13 26.93 10.34
C SER A 266 12.70 28.35 10.37
N SER A 267 11.96 29.29 10.96
CA SER A 267 12.30 30.72 11.02
C SER A 267 11.97 31.30 12.39
N ALA A 268 12.75 32.28 12.88
CA ALA A 268 12.60 32.82 14.24
C ALA A 268 11.25 33.51 14.48
N SER A 269 10.79 34.31 13.51
CA SER A 269 9.42 34.80 13.43
C SER A 269 8.71 34.08 12.27
N SER A 270 7.66 33.32 12.59
CA SER A 270 7.06 32.32 11.71
C SER A 270 5.58 32.61 11.43
N PRO A 271 5.29 33.38 10.37
CA PRO A 271 4.01 33.32 9.66
C PRO A 271 3.97 32.14 8.66
N VAL A 272 5.13 31.61 8.25
CA VAL A 272 5.31 30.42 7.38
C VAL A 272 5.71 29.21 8.25
N PRO A 273 5.06 28.03 8.13
CA PRO A 273 5.37 26.85 8.95
C PRO A 273 6.72 26.22 8.57
N PRO A 274 7.28 25.32 9.42
CA PRO A 274 8.45 24.53 9.07
C PRO A 274 8.27 23.69 7.80
N ARG A 275 9.37 23.36 7.13
CA ARG A 275 9.38 22.65 5.84
C ARG A 275 10.59 21.72 5.76
N TYR A 276 10.41 20.48 5.32
CA TYR A 276 11.53 19.54 5.20
C TYR A 276 12.44 19.88 4.02
N VAL A 277 13.74 19.98 4.27
CA VAL A 277 14.77 19.91 3.22
C VAL A 277 15.11 18.44 3.00
N LEU A 278 14.96 17.99 1.75
CA LEU A 278 15.18 16.61 1.32
C LEU A 278 16.22 16.54 0.22
N GLY A 279 17.01 15.47 0.16
CA GLY A 279 17.87 15.17 -0.99
C GLY A 279 19.08 14.33 -0.62
N ASN A 280 20.14 14.44 -1.41
CA ASN A 280 21.32 13.60 -1.27
C ASN A 280 22.59 14.39 -1.62
N ALA A 281 23.53 14.40 -0.68
CA ALA A 281 24.94 14.62 -0.98
C ALA A 281 25.46 13.57 -1.99
N ARG A 282 26.39 13.97 -2.88
CA ARG A 282 27.04 13.01 -3.78
C ARG A 282 27.89 12.00 -3.01
N ASN A 283 28.09 10.83 -3.60
CA ASN A 283 28.85 9.76 -2.96
C ASN A 283 30.36 10.04 -2.95
N VAL A 284 30.97 10.11 -1.77
CA VAL A 284 32.41 10.38 -1.59
C VAL A 284 33.28 9.29 -2.23
N THR A 285 32.82 8.03 -2.18
CA THR A 285 33.58 6.86 -2.67
C THR A 285 33.45 6.60 -4.17
N ALA A 286 32.65 7.39 -4.90
CA ALA A 286 32.49 7.26 -6.34
C ALA A 286 32.77 8.59 -7.04
N PHE A 287 33.99 8.77 -7.53
CA PHE A 287 34.38 9.88 -8.40
C PHE A 287 33.75 9.71 -9.79
N SER A 288 32.43 9.90 -9.86
CA SER A 288 31.67 9.98 -11.11
C SER A 288 31.47 11.47 -11.44
N PRO A 289 31.91 11.97 -12.61
CA PRO A 289 31.79 13.39 -12.96
C PRO A 289 30.36 13.92 -12.84
N GLY A 290 29.38 13.23 -13.44
CA GLY A 290 27.95 13.56 -13.39
C GLY A 290 27.26 13.31 -12.04
N SER A 291 28.00 13.21 -10.92
CA SER A 291 27.41 13.14 -9.58
C SER A 291 27.50 14.51 -8.88
N ALA A 292 26.35 15.09 -8.59
CA ALA A 292 26.19 16.35 -7.87
C ALA A 292 25.41 16.14 -6.57
N THR A 293 25.63 17.03 -5.61
CA THR A 293 24.82 17.14 -4.40
C THR A 293 23.53 17.87 -4.74
N PHE A 294 22.38 17.41 -4.24
CA PHE A 294 21.09 18.08 -4.51
C PHE A 294 20.18 18.13 -3.29
N PHE A 295 19.44 19.23 -3.14
CA PHE A 295 18.37 19.40 -2.16
C PHE A 295 17.09 19.98 -2.79
N VAL A 296 15.95 19.65 -2.18
CA VAL A 296 14.58 19.98 -2.61
C VAL A 296 13.76 20.36 -1.38
N GLN A 297 12.87 21.36 -1.48
CA GLN A 297 12.05 21.82 -0.35
C GLN A 297 10.70 22.39 -0.82
N PRO A 298 9.58 22.12 -0.10
CA PRO A 298 8.27 22.61 -0.49
C PRO A 298 8.17 24.13 -0.46
N HIS A 299 7.41 24.68 -1.41
CA HIS A 299 7.25 26.12 -1.59
C HIS A 299 6.45 26.79 -0.46
N ALA A 300 7.01 27.86 0.13
CA ALA A 300 6.53 28.50 1.35
C ALA A 300 5.09 29.02 1.25
N ALA A 301 4.74 29.68 0.14
CA ALA A 301 3.38 30.21 -0.06
C ALA A 301 2.34 29.08 -0.02
N THR A 302 2.69 27.94 -0.64
CA THR A 302 1.82 26.79 -0.75
C THR A 302 1.67 26.08 0.59
N SER A 303 2.76 25.72 1.28
CA SER A 303 2.70 25.04 2.57
C SER A 303 1.98 25.85 3.65
N THR A 304 2.09 27.19 3.62
CA THR A 304 1.42 28.06 4.59
C THR A 304 -0.10 28.07 4.42
N LEU A 305 -0.59 28.26 3.19
CA LEU A 305 -2.03 28.21 2.92
C LEU A 305 -2.58 26.80 3.14
N MET A 306 -1.83 25.75 2.80
CA MET A 306 -2.20 24.37 3.16
C MET A 306 -2.32 24.18 4.68
N GLN A 307 -1.42 24.73 5.51
CA GLN A 307 -1.54 24.69 6.97
C GLN A 307 -2.83 25.38 7.46
N ARG A 308 -3.14 26.56 6.90
CA ARG A 308 -4.36 27.29 7.24
C ARG A 308 -5.63 26.53 6.87
N ILE A 309 -5.61 25.83 5.72
CA ILE A 309 -6.70 24.96 5.28
C ILE A 309 -6.78 23.69 6.15
N ALA A 310 -5.66 23.03 6.44
CA ALA A 310 -5.60 21.80 7.22
C ALA A 310 -6.19 21.97 8.63
N ASN A 311 -5.84 23.07 9.30
CA ASN A 311 -6.34 23.37 10.63
C ASN A 311 -7.87 23.57 10.62
N LYS A 312 -8.43 24.20 9.57
CA LYS A 312 -9.88 24.34 9.41
C LYS A 312 -10.58 23.04 8.98
N TRP A 313 -9.95 22.27 8.09
CA TRP A 313 -10.44 20.96 7.65
C TRP A 313 -10.57 19.99 8.82
N TRP A 314 -9.58 19.97 9.73
CA TRP A 314 -9.65 19.13 10.93
C TRP A 314 -10.88 19.47 11.81
N THR A 315 -11.10 20.76 12.12
CA THR A 315 -12.30 21.19 12.86
C THR A 315 -13.61 20.86 12.14
N ALA A 316 -13.64 20.95 10.80
CA ALA A 316 -14.79 20.54 10.00
C ALA A 316 -15.01 19.02 10.03
N LEU A 317 -13.94 18.21 10.06
CA LEU A 317 -14.02 16.75 10.15
C LEU A 317 -14.60 16.32 11.51
N GLU A 318 -14.11 16.92 12.61
CA GLU A 318 -14.65 16.72 13.96
C GLU A 318 -16.12 17.13 14.07
N SER A 319 -16.51 18.27 13.46
CA SER A 319 -17.86 18.82 13.59
C SER A 319 -18.90 18.12 12.69
N HIS A 320 -18.59 17.89 11.41
CA HIS A 320 -19.52 17.33 10.43
C HIS A 320 -19.51 15.80 10.36
N MET A 321 -18.32 15.16 10.35
CA MET A 321 -18.25 13.69 10.34
C MET A 321 -18.36 13.07 11.74
N LYS A 322 -18.21 13.88 12.81
CA LYS A 322 -18.25 13.43 14.22
C LYS A 322 -17.19 12.38 14.56
N VAL A 323 -16.07 12.44 13.85
CA VAL A 323 -14.91 11.56 14.02
C VAL A 323 -13.97 12.21 15.03
N SER A 324 -13.46 11.44 15.99
CA SER A 324 -12.48 11.90 16.99
C SER A 324 -11.04 11.50 16.63
N ASP A 325 -10.04 12.09 17.30
CA ASP A 325 -8.62 11.78 17.09
C ASP A 325 -8.28 10.28 17.07
N ARG A 326 -8.94 9.48 17.92
CA ARG A 326 -8.71 8.03 18.04
C ARG A 326 -9.35 7.20 16.93
N GLN A 327 -10.16 7.83 16.09
CA GLN A 327 -10.89 7.18 15.01
C GLN A 327 -10.24 7.41 13.65
N VAL A 328 -9.09 8.11 13.60
CA VAL A 328 -8.29 8.30 12.40
C VAL A 328 -6.86 7.80 12.65
N ASP A 329 -6.38 6.89 11.80
CA ASP A 329 -5.00 6.38 11.87
C ASP A 329 -4.00 7.42 11.28
N ASP A 330 -4.19 7.84 10.02
CA ASP A 330 -3.39 8.84 9.28
C ASP A 330 -4.29 9.93 8.67
N ARG A 331 -3.73 11.15 8.49
CA ARG A 331 -4.38 12.38 8.02
C ARG A 331 -3.51 13.02 6.93
N LYS A 332 -3.67 12.54 5.69
CA LYS A 332 -2.94 13.05 4.52
C LYS A 332 -3.71 14.16 3.81
N ILE A 333 -3.30 15.41 4.03
CA ILE A 333 -3.66 16.56 3.18
C ILE A 333 -2.51 16.79 2.18
N GLY A 334 -2.82 17.01 0.89
CA GLY A 334 -1.79 17.16 -0.14
C GLY A 334 -2.20 17.92 -1.40
N VAL A 335 -1.22 18.49 -2.10
CA VAL A 335 -1.37 19.25 -3.36
C VAL A 335 -0.23 18.92 -4.32
N ASP A 336 -0.52 18.91 -5.63
CA ASP A 336 0.50 18.74 -6.66
C ASP A 336 0.96 20.12 -7.15
N VAL A 337 2.26 20.42 -7.01
CA VAL A 337 2.82 21.78 -7.15
C VAL A 337 4.32 21.75 -7.44
N LEU A 338 4.89 22.87 -7.87
CA LEU A 338 6.34 23.04 -7.99
C LEU A 338 7.00 23.28 -6.61
N SER A 339 8.10 22.58 -6.36
CA SER A 339 9.00 22.80 -5.21
C SER A 339 10.36 23.31 -5.71
N ALA A 340 11.09 24.04 -4.86
CA ALA A 340 12.45 24.48 -5.16
C ALA A 340 13.40 23.29 -5.16
N ILE A 341 14.34 23.26 -6.10
CA ILE A 341 15.44 22.31 -6.17
C ILE A 341 16.75 23.04 -6.48
N THR A 342 17.82 22.70 -5.77
CA THR A 342 19.19 23.09 -6.13
C THR A 342 20.04 21.86 -6.34
N THR A 343 20.88 21.88 -7.37
CA THR A 343 22.03 20.99 -7.53
C THR A 343 23.31 21.82 -7.39
N VAL A 344 24.33 21.27 -6.73
CA VAL A 344 25.62 21.93 -6.54
C VAL A 344 26.75 20.93 -6.78
N ARG A 345 27.80 21.40 -7.45
CA ARG A 345 29.09 20.73 -7.53
C ARG A 345 30.20 21.74 -7.22
N CYS A 346 31.14 21.36 -6.39
CA CYS A 346 32.38 22.10 -6.18
C CYS A 346 33.53 21.46 -6.97
N GLY A 347 34.45 22.30 -7.43
CA GLY A 347 35.72 21.88 -8.02
C GLY A 347 36.70 21.39 -6.97
N GLU A 348 37.92 21.08 -7.41
CA GLU A 348 39.02 20.73 -6.52
C GLU A 348 39.56 22.00 -5.81
N PRO A 349 39.97 21.90 -4.53
CA PRO A 349 40.59 23.02 -3.82
C PRO A 349 41.90 23.45 -4.48
N GLN A 350 42.14 24.75 -4.57
CA GLN A 350 43.31 25.34 -5.22
C GLN A 350 44.10 26.19 -4.22
N ASP A 351 45.44 26.06 -4.18
CA ASP A 351 46.29 27.05 -3.48
C ASP A 351 46.38 28.30 -4.35
N LEU A 352 45.75 29.39 -3.91
CA LEU A 352 45.74 30.64 -4.65
C LEU A 352 46.77 31.60 -4.02
N PRO A 353 47.94 31.84 -4.67
CA PRO A 353 48.93 32.78 -4.17
C PRO A 353 48.40 34.22 -4.20
N ALA A 354 48.99 35.08 -3.36
CA ALA A 354 48.52 36.44 -3.07
C ALA A 354 48.20 37.33 -4.29
N SER A 355 48.90 37.10 -5.41
CA SER A 355 48.77 37.88 -6.66
C SER A 355 47.91 37.20 -7.73
N ALA A 356 47.32 36.03 -7.45
CA ALA A 356 46.46 35.31 -8.38
C ALA A 356 44.99 35.51 -8.03
N ASN A 357 44.17 35.68 -9.08
CA ASN A 357 42.74 35.92 -9.00
C ASN A 357 41.94 35.02 -9.97
N THR A 358 42.50 33.87 -10.35
CA THR A 358 41.88 32.93 -11.30
C THR A 358 41.56 31.61 -10.60
N ILE A 359 40.32 31.14 -10.72
CA ILE A 359 39.77 29.94 -10.05
C ILE A 359 39.09 29.05 -11.09
N ARG A 360 39.24 27.72 -10.98
CA ARG A 360 38.43 26.76 -11.72
C ARG A 360 37.07 26.52 -11.06
N PHE A 361 36.00 26.61 -11.85
CA PHE A 361 34.65 26.21 -11.48
C PHE A 361 34.20 25.00 -12.30
N PRO A 362 33.36 24.09 -11.78
CA PRO A 362 32.67 23.09 -12.61
C PRO A 362 31.73 23.76 -13.63
N ALA A 363 31.57 23.15 -14.80
CA ALA A 363 30.59 23.55 -15.81
C ALA A 363 29.49 22.50 -15.94
N ILE A 364 28.30 22.88 -16.43
CA ILE A 364 27.22 21.92 -16.73
C ILE A 364 27.20 21.65 -18.24
N SER A 365 27.51 20.41 -18.59
CA SER A 365 27.44 19.90 -19.96
C SER A 365 26.07 19.28 -20.26
N GLY A 366 25.66 19.34 -21.52
CA GLY A 366 24.43 18.69 -22.00
C GLY A 366 23.17 19.23 -21.32
N ARG A 367 22.58 18.45 -20.40
CA ARG A 367 21.37 18.84 -19.67
C ARG A 367 21.64 19.18 -18.21
N PHE A 368 22.26 18.25 -17.48
CA PHE A 368 22.49 18.32 -16.03
C PHE A 368 23.83 17.69 -15.60
N ASP A 369 24.70 17.38 -16.56
CA ASP A 369 25.91 16.59 -16.31
C ASP A 369 27.07 17.53 -15.98
N TYR A 370 27.39 17.64 -14.69
CA TYR A 370 28.56 18.41 -14.25
C TYR A 370 29.85 17.79 -14.79
N ALA A 371 30.73 18.68 -15.25
CA ALA A 371 32.06 18.38 -15.79
C ALA A 371 33.06 19.43 -15.31
N ASP A 372 34.35 19.17 -15.52
CA ASP A 372 35.40 20.15 -15.26
C ASP A 372 35.22 21.35 -16.19
N GLY A 373 35.01 22.54 -15.61
CA GLY A 373 34.82 23.77 -16.36
C GLY A 373 36.12 24.55 -16.57
N PRO A 374 36.07 25.62 -17.37
CA PRO A 374 37.23 26.48 -17.59
C PRO A 374 37.62 27.28 -16.35
N ASP A 375 38.85 27.78 -16.35
CA ASP A 375 39.35 28.72 -15.36
C ASP A 375 38.72 30.12 -15.58
N LEU A 376 38.32 30.80 -14.50
CA LEU A 376 37.70 32.13 -14.53
C LEU A 376 38.49 33.11 -13.64
N THR A 377 38.79 34.30 -14.17
CA THR A 377 39.30 35.42 -13.40
C THR A 377 38.16 36.09 -12.62
N VAL A 378 38.30 36.21 -11.30
CA VAL A 378 37.29 36.71 -10.37
C VAL A 378 37.83 37.97 -9.69
N ASP A 379 37.40 39.14 -10.15
CA ASP A 379 37.93 40.43 -9.71
C ASP A 379 37.51 40.85 -8.28
N SER A 380 36.53 40.16 -7.68
CA SER A 380 36.12 40.34 -6.28
C SER A 380 37.08 39.71 -5.25
N LEU A 381 38.07 38.94 -5.70
CA LEU A 381 39.01 38.26 -4.81
C LEU A 381 39.90 39.25 -4.07
N ASN A 382 39.80 39.24 -2.74
CA ASN A 382 40.53 40.16 -1.89
C ASN A 382 42.03 39.80 -1.85
N ALA A 383 42.90 40.76 -2.18
CA ALA A 383 44.35 40.63 -2.09
C ALA A 383 44.92 40.99 -0.69
N THR A 384 44.09 41.46 0.25
CA THR A 384 44.50 41.72 1.64
C THR A 384 44.31 40.48 2.52
N ALA A 385 45.33 40.16 3.32
CA ALA A 385 45.42 38.89 4.02
C ALA A 385 44.65 38.84 5.34
N VAL A 386 43.51 38.17 5.31
CA VAL A 386 42.58 37.91 6.43
C VAL A 386 42.86 36.59 7.15
N ASP A 387 42.42 36.52 8.41
CA ASP A 387 42.58 35.41 9.35
C ASP A 387 41.33 34.53 9.50
N HIS A 388 40.26 34.87 8.78
CA HIS A 388 38.96 34.20 8.76
C HIS A 388 38.62 33.69 7.35
N ILE A 389 37.61 32.83 7.23
CA ILE A 389 37.04 32.44 5.94
C ILE A 389 36.31 33.61 5.30
N HIS A 390 36.26 33.64 3.97
CA HIS A 390 35.47 34.62 3.20
C HIS A 390 34.62 33.91 2.14
N PHE A 391 33.35 34.27 2.00
CA PHE A 391 32.42 33.69 1.03
C PHE A 391 31.74 34.76 0.17
N HIS A 392 31.72 34.56 -1.15
CA HIS A 392 30.97 35.41 -2.06
C HIS A 392 30.38 34.65 -3.25
N TRP A 393 29.28 35.19 -3.78
CA TRP A 393 28.65 34.75 -5.02
C TRP A 393 29.38 35.34 -6.23
N VAL A 394 29.40 34.60 -7.35
CA VAL A 394 30.07 34.98 -8.60
C VAL A 394 29.17 34.63 -9.78
N HIS A 395 28.85 35.60 -10.63
CA HIS A 395 28.14 35.36 -11.88
C HIS A 395 29.06 34.66 -12.89
N LEU A 396 28.69 33.43 -13.28
CA LEU A 396 29.46 32.66 -14.26
C LEU A 396 28.96 32.94 -15.69
N PRO A 397 29.83 33.26 -16.67
CA PRO A 397 29.43 33.44 -18.06
C PRO A 397 28.84 32.17 -18.70
N ASP A 398 28.07 32.30 -19.78
CA ASP A 398 27.38 31.19 -20.47
C ASP A 398 28.29 30.01 -20.90
N GLN A 399 29.62 30.20 -20.94
CA GLN A 399 30.60 29.12 -21.16
C GLN A 399 30.55 28.02 -20.07
N PHE A 400 30.00 28.31 -18.89
CA PHE A 400 29.77 27.34 -17.82
C PHE A 400 28.46 26.57 -17.98
N GLY A 401 27.67 26.84 -19.03
CA GLY A 401 26.45 26.12 -19.36
C GLY A 401 25.22 26.60 -18.57
N SER A 402 24.35 25.67 -18.20
CA SER A 402 23.04 25.97 -17.56
C SER A 402 23.11 26.28 -16.05
N VAL A 403 24.26 26.74 -15.55
CA VAL A 403 24.47 27.16 -14.16
C VAL A 403 23.60 28.39 -13.83
N SER A 404 23.15 28.49 -12.58
CA SER A 404 22.39 29.63 -12.06
C SER A 404 23.28 30.68 -11.39
N ILE A 405 24.23 30.23 -10.57
CA ILE A 405 25.17 31.10 -9.85
C ILE A 405 26.45 30.30 -9.49
N GLY A 406 27.59 30.96 -9.50
CA GLY A 406 28.84 30.46 -8.93
C GLY A 406 29.01 30.91 -7.48
N ALA A 407 29.78 30.17 -6.70
CA ALA A 407 30.12 30.50 -5.34
C ALA A 407 31.61 30.27 -5.10
N VAL A 408 32.23 31.14 -4.32
CA VAL A 408 33.64 31.03 -3.93
C VAL A 408 33.72 31.00 -2.42
N LEU A 409 34.38 29.97 -1.89
CA LEU A 409 34.90 29.95 -0.52
C LEU A 409 36.41 30.19 -0.57
N GLU A 410 36.88 31.19 0.16
CA GLU A 410 38.28 31.46 0.45
C GLU A 410 38.56 31.08 1.91
N SER A 411 39.67 30.38 2.17
CA SER A 411 40.12 30.12 3.54
C SER A 411 40.74 31.35 4.19
N ALA A 412 40.95 31.27 5.51
CA ALA A 412 41.97 32.08 6.16
C ALA A 412 43.31 31.96 5.43
N TRP A 413 44.10 33.04 5.40
CA TRP A 413 45.39 33.05 4.72
C TRP A 413 46.44 32.25 5.51
N ASN A 414 47.43 31.70 4.80
CA ASN A 414 48.52 30.97 5.43
C ASN A 414 49.34 31.88 6.39
N ILE A 415 50.13 31.27 7.29
CA ILE A 415 50.90 31.97 8.34
C ILE A 415 51.84 33.05 7.75
N ASN A 416 52.38 32.82 6.55
CA ASN A 416 53.27 33.74 5.85
C ASN A 416 52.52 34.84 5.08
N LYS A 417 51.19 34.78 5.02
CA LYS A 417 50.29 35.65 4.24
C LYS A 417 50.61 35.65 2.74
N THR A 418 51.03 34.50 2.20
CA THR A 418 51.43 34.35 0.78
C THR A 418 50.43 33.60 -0.10
N SER A 419 49.54 32.78 0.47
CA SER A 419 48.49 32.04 -0.24
C SER A 419 47.31 31.71 0.68
N ARG A 420 46.22 31.23 0.08
CA ARG A 420 45.00 30.73 0.74
C ARG A 420 44.35 29.66 -0.12
N VAL A 421 43.57 28.76 0.48
CA VAL A 421 42.77 27.80 -0.29
C VAL A 421 41.57 28.51 -0.87
N VAL A 422 41.26 28.21 -2.13
CA VAL A 422 40.02 28.68 -2.77
C VAL A 422 39.30 27.52 -3.43
N VAL A 423 37.99 27.45 -3.23
CA VAL A 423 37.10 26.44 -3.83
C VAL A 423 36.03 27.14 -4.65
N GLY A 424 36.07 26.94 -5.97
CA GLY A 424 35.03 27.36 -6.90
C GLY A 424 33.91 26.32 -6.98
N CYS A 425 32.67 26.75 -6.72
CA CYS A 425 31.48 25.90 -6.78
C CYS A 425 30.46 26.47 -7.77
N SER A 426 29.75 25.58 -8.47
CA SER A 426 28.69 25.93 -9.40
C SER A 426 27.37 25.35 -8.92
N ALA A 427 26.35 26.21 -8.83
CA ALA A 427 25.01 25.85 -8.40
C ALA A 427 24.01 26.09 -9.53
N GLN A 428 23.18 25.10 -9.82
CA GLN A 428 22.00 25.26 -10.66
C GLN A 428 20.76 25.06 -9.81
N ALA A 429 19.97 26.12 -9.71
CA ALA A 429 18.70 26.14 -9.00
C ALA A 429 17.53 26.18 -9.98
N GLY A 430 16.39 25.65 -9.57
CA GLY A 430 15.22 25.54 -10.41
C GLY A 430 14.00 25.00 -9.69
N TRP A 431 13.00 24.62 -10.47
CA TRP A 431 11.72 24.12 -10.00
C TRP A 431 11.52 22.67 -10.42
N VAL A 432 10.94 21.84 -9.55
CA VAL A 432 10.62 20.44 -9.85
C VAL A 432 9.17 20.11 -9.49
N PRO A 433 8.42 19.37 -10.34
CA PRO A 433 7.08 18.89 -9.99
C PRO A 433 7.11 17.93 -8.81
N THR A 434 6.26 18.21 -7.82
CA THR A 434 6.15 17.46 -6.55
C THR A 434 4.70 17.29 -6.13
N SER A 435 4.44 16.28 -5.30
CA SER A 435 3.26 16.29 -4.43
C SER A 435 3.71 16.67 -3.03
N VAL A 436 3.20 17.78 -2.49
CA VAL A 436 3.48 18.29 -1.14
C VAL A 436 2.37 17.80 -0.22
N TYR A 437 2.70 17.19 0.92
CA TYR A 437 1.71 16.55 1.79
C TYR A 437 2.12 16.43 3.27
N THR A 438 1.14 16.11 4.13
CA THR A 438 1.34 15.62 5.50
C THR A 438 1.36 14.09 5.54
N ASP A 439 2.33 13.52 6.25
CA ASP A 439 2.43 12.10 6.57
C ASP A 439 1.89 11.75 7.97
N GLU A 440 1.78 10.43 8.21
CA GLU A 440 1.35 9.73 9.43
C GLU A 440 1.94 10.26 10.75
N TYR A 441 3.17 10.79 10.71
CA TYR A 441 3.87 11.31 11.89
C TYR A 441 3.73 12.84 12.04
N SER A 442 3.36 13.54 10.97
CA SER A 442 3.31 15.00 10.87
C SER A 442 1.96 15.65 11.27
N PHE A 443 0.91 14.91 11.66
CA PHE A 443 -0.39 15.52 12.01
C PHE A 443 -0.91 15.22 13.41
N TRP A 444 -0.12 15.57 14.44
CA TRP A 444 -0.51 15.36 15.85
C TRP A 444 -0.45 16.60 16.77
N THR A 445 0.05 17.76 16.30
CA THR A 445 0.19 19.00 17.12
C THR A 445 -0.05 20.32 16.37
N GLY A 446 -0.25 20.30 15.05
CA GLY A 446 -0.52 21.50 14.25
C GLY A 446 0.69 22.39 13.92
N TRP A 447 1.93 21.93 14.14
CA TRP A 447 3.15 22.69 13.82
C TRP A 447 4.31 21.84 13.28
N TYR A 448 4.00 20.71 12.63
CA TYR A 448 5.02 19.86 12.01
C TYR A 448 5.43 20.35 10.61
N PRO A 449 6.67 20.06 10.19
CA PRO A 449 7.16 20.33 8.83
C PRO A 449 6.41 19.59 7.71
N TRP A 450 6.24 20.29 6.58
CA TRP A 450 5.65 19.75 5.36
C TRP A 450 6.62 18.84 4.59
N ASN A 451 6.12 17.70 4.09
CA ASN A 451 6.87 16.67 3.38
C ASN A 451 6.57 16.67 1.87
N ILE A 452 7.43 16.07 1.05
CA ILE A 452 7.30 16.07 -0.43
C ILE A 452 7.66 14.72 -1.07
N GLU A 453 6.92 14.37 -2.12
CA GLU A 453 7.19 13.26 -3.03
C GLU A 453 7.59 13.85 -4.40
N TYR A 454 8.72 13.42 -4.93
CA TYR A 454 9.33 13.99 -6.14
C TYR A 454 9.90 12.88 -7.05
N GLY A 455 9.54 12.91 -8.34
CA GLY A 455 10.02 11.93 -9.31
C GLY A 455 11.36 12.31 -9.96
N GLY A 456 11.60 13.61 -10.18
CA GLY A 456 12.84 14.13 -10.76
C GLY A 456 13.85 14.54 -9.69
N ARG A 457 15.13 14.20 -9.88
CA ARG A 457 16.26 14.61 -9.01
C ARG A 457 17.04 15.80 -9.60
N ILE A 458 16.39 16.54 -10.48
CA ILE A 458 16.92 17.58 -11.38
C ILE A 458 15.78 18.56 -11.71
N PRO A 459 16.07 19.85 -12.00
CA PRO A 459 15.08 20.82 -12.43
C PRO A 459 14.22 20.39 -13.63
N SER A 460 13.03 20.97 -13.77
CA SER A 460 12.15 20.75 -14.92
C SER A 460 12.77 21.25 -16.22
N TRP A 461 12.84 20.39 -17.23
CA TRP A 461 13.51 20.67 -18.51
C TRP A 461 12.56 20.50 -19.70
N HIS A 462 12.62 21.43 -20.66
CA HIS A 462 11.86 21.36 -21.91
C HIS A 462 12.75 20.99 -23.09
N ASN A 463 12.36 19.94 -23.83
CA ASN A 463 13.06 19.54 -25.04
C ASN A 463 12.73 20.49 -26.20
N VAL A 464 13.75 21.10 -26.79
CA VAL A 464 13.61 22.05 -27.90
C VAL A 464 14.09 21.38 -29.20
N PRO A 465 13.23 21.20 -30.21
CA PRO A 465 13.62 20.63 -31.50
C PRO A 465 14.74 21.45 -32.19
N PRO A 466 15.61 20.80 -32.99
CA PRO A 466 16.64 21.50 -33.75
C PRO A 466 16.07 22.63 -34.61
N GLY A 467 16.64 23.83 -34.49
CA GLY A 467 16.20 25.01 -35.25
C GLY A 467 15.18 25.91 -34.56
N GLN A 468 14.74 25.60 -33.34
CA GLN A 468 13.95 26.52 -32.51
C GLN A 468 14.83 27.21 -31.45
N SER A 469 14.48 28.46 -31.10
CA SER A 469 15.12 29.19 -30.01
C SER A 469 14.82 28.52 -28.66
N GLN A 470 15.84 28.26 -27.86
CA GLN A 470 15.64 27.73 -26.50
C GLN A 470 14.88 28.76 -25.63
N PRO A 471 13.99 28.31 -24.72
CA PRO A 471 13.44 29.19 -23.70
C PRO A 471 14.60 29.68 -22.81
N ALA A 472 14.65 30.99 -22.55
CA ALA A 472 15.84 31.70 -22.03
C ALA A 472 16.47 31.13 -20.75
N THR A 473 15.72 30.32 -20.01
CA THR A 473 16.13 29.71 -18.74
C THR A 473 16.33 28.20 -18.79
N ASN A 474 15.71 27.46 -19.72
CA ASN A 474 15.94 26.01 -19.90
C ASN A 474 15.79 25.14 -18.61
N GLY A 475 15.10 25.65 -17.57
CA GLY A 475 14.97 25.03 -16.24
C GLY A 475 15.80 25.67 -15.11
N ARG A 476 16.75 26.57 -15.42
CA ARG A 476 17.52 27.36 -14.43
C ARG A 476 16.70 28.53 -13.89
N VAL A 477 16.95 28.93 -12.65
CA VAL A 477 16.57 30.25 -12.12
C VAL A 477 17.77 31.18 -12.25
N ALA A 478 17.55 32.42 -12.69
CA ALA A 478 18.54 33.50 -12.64
C ALA A 478 18.45 34.23 -11.29
N PHE A 479 19.61 34.60 -10.74
CA PHE A 479 19.73 35.36 -9.49
C PHE A 479 20.39 36.71 -9.76
N ASN A 480 19.92 37.77 -9.09
CA ASN A 480 20.55 39.10 -9.12
C ASN A 480 21.16 39.46 -7.77
N ASP A 481 22.02 40.48 -7.77
CA ASP A 481 22.80 40.88 -6.59
C ASP A 481 21.90 41.30 -5.41
N ASP A 482 20.78 41.98 -5.66
CA ASP A 482 19.84 42.35 -4.60
C ASP A 482 19.28 41.12 -3.87
N TRP A 483 18.90 40.07 -4.60
CA TRP A 483 18.41 38.84 -4.00
C TRP A 483 19.52 38.06 -3.27
N LEU A 484 20.71 38.01 -3.86
CA LEU A 484 21.88 37.35 -3.28
C LEU A 484 22.34 38.03 -1.98
N ASN A 485 22.22 39.36 -1.90
CA ASN A 485 22.42 40.14 -0.67
C ASN A 485 21.34 39.88 0.39
N LEU A 486 20.08 39.68 -0.02
CA LEU A 486 18.98 39.26 0.88
C LEU A 486 19.08 37.79 1.33
N LEU A 487 19.86 36.96 0.62
CA LEU A 487 20.18 35.58 1.01
C LEU A 487 21.43 35.50 1.90
N ASN A 488 22.43 36.35 1.65
CA ASN A 488 23.71 36.35 2.35
C ASN A 488 24.02 37.68 3.10
N PRO A 489 23.13 38.19 3.97
CA PRO A 489 23.38 39.41 4.74
C PRO A 489 24.42 39.19 5.85
N ASN A 490 25.11 40.25 6.27
CA ASN A 490 25.97 40.23 7.46
C ASN A 490 25.14 40.05 8.74
N VAL A 491 25.63 39.19 9.63
CA VAL A 491 25.00 38.85 10.91
C VAL A 491 25.91 39.20 12.08
N ALA A 492 25.31 39.66 13.18
CA ALA A 492 25.99 39.81 14.46
C ALA A 492 26.00 38.44 15.17
N ASP A 493 27.05 37.65 14.95
CA ASP A 493 27.21 36.36 15.62
C ASP A 493 27.60 36.57 17.09
N ALA A 494 26.82 36.00 18.01
CA ALA A 494 26.98 36.19 19.45
C ALA A 494 28.05 35.26 20.08
N GLU A 495 28.57 34.30 19.30
CA GLU A 495 29.60 33.35 19.76
C GLU A 495 31.03 33.82 19.42
N LEU A 496 31.18 34.84 18.57
CA LEU A 496 32.45 35.54 18.36
C LEU A 496 32.82 36.40 19.58
N SER A 497 34.07 36.33 20.01
CA SER A 497 34.55 37.13 21.15
C SER A 497 34.62 38.61 20.81
N SER A 498 34.36 39.46 21.82
CA SER A 498 34.31 40.94 21.71
C SER A 498 35.67 41.61 21.45
N GLU A 499 36.68 40.86 21.03
CA GLU A 499 37.99 41.34 20.57
C GLU A 499 38.15 41.22 19.04
N THR A 500 37.21 40.55 18.36
CA THR A 500 37.24 40.36 16.90
C THR A 500 36.44 41.44 16.16
N THR A 501 36.95 41.88 15.01
CA THR A 501 36.29 42.89 14.14
C THR A 501 35.61 42.28 12.91
N TRP A 502 35.51 40.95 12.84
CA TRP A 502 34.87 40.24 11.74
C TRP A 502 33.35 40.24 11.94
N THR A 503 32.61 40.56 10.89
CA THR A 503 31.14 40.46 10.87
C THR A 503 30.75 39.48 9.77
N PRO A 504 30.59 38.18 10.07
CA PRO A 504 30.33 37.17 9.06
C PRO A 504 28.98 37.40 8.38
N SER A 505 28.89 37.01 7.12
CA SER A 505 27.64 36.76 6.41
C SER A 505 26.94 35.48 6.90
N THR A 506 25.67 35.28 6.56
CA THR A 506 24.93 34.07 6.95
C THR A 506 25.63 32.80 6.48
N MET A 507 26.17 32.77 5.26
CA MET A 507 26.92 31.62 4.74
C MET A 507 28.22 31.40 5.52
N GLU A 508 28.98 32.45 5.81
CA GLU A 508 30.22 32.35 6.60
C GLU A 508 29.95 31.83 8.02
N SER A 509 28.90 32.31 8.68
CA SER A 509 28.51 31.80 10.00
C SER A 509 28.04 30.34 9.95
N ILE A 510 27.31 29.91 8.90
CA ILE A 510 26.95 28.49 8.72
C ILE A 510 28.19 27.61 8.47
N ILE A 511 29.09 28.04 7.58
CA ILE A 511 30.33 27.30 7.27
C ILE A 511 31.23 27.22 8.50
N SER A 512 31.39 28.32 9.25
CA SER A 512 32.16 28.34 10.49
C SER A 512 31.53 27.42 11.55
N ALA A 513 30.21 27.52 11.77
CA ALA A 513 29.53 26.70 12.76
C ALA A 513 29.57 25.19 12.45
N SER A 514 29.74 24.79 11.18
CA SER A 514 29.92 23.39 10.76
C SER A 514 31.29 22.77 11.10
N GLY A 515 32.19 23.55 11.73
CA GLY A 515 33.59 23.17 11.99
C GLY A 515 34.47 23.16 10.75
N LEU A 516 33.92 23.39 9.54
CA LEU A 516 34.70 23.43 8.30
C LEU A 516 35.70 24.59 8.30
N ALA A 517 35.42 25.72 8.97
CA ALA A 517 36.41 26.79 9.13
C ALA A 517 37.55 26.42 10.11
N ASP A 518 37.24 25.67 11.17
CA ASP A 518 38.23 25.25 12.18
C ASP A 518 39.20 24.21 11.62
N ASP A 519 38.69 23.27 10.82
CA ASP A 519 39.49 22.31 10.03
C ASP A 519 40.38 23.00 8.97
N LEU A 520 40.06 24.25 8.63
CA LEU A 520 40.85 25.14 7.76
C LEU A 520 41.72 26.13 8.55
N SER A 521 41.77 26.01 9.88
CA SER A 521 42.66 26.78 10.75
C SER A 521 43.92 25.97 11.10
N SER A 522 45.07 26.61 11.07
CA SER A 522 46.36 25.95 10.86
C SER A 522 46.77 24.90 11.91
N HIS A 523 47.21 23.73 11.45
CA HIS A 523 48.08 22.82 12.21
C HIS A 523 49.34 22.46 11.41
N ASN A 524 50.48 23.08 11.76
CA ASN A 524 51.85 22.64 11.43
C ASN A 524 52.29 22.56 9.94
N GLY A 525 52.09 23.64 9.18
CA GLY A 525 53.14 24.14 8.28
C GLY A 525 53.32 23.53 6.87
N THR A 526 52.49 22.58 6.45
CA THR A 526 52.22 22.36 5.01
C THR A 526 51.35 23.49 4.46
N SER A 527 51.19 23.62 3.12
CA SER A 527 50.15 24.52 2.62
C SER A 527 48.76 23.95 2.96
N LEU A 528 47.82 24.85 3.23
CA LEU A 528 46.45 24.46 3.59
C LEU A 528 45.73 23.77 2.41
N ALA A 529 46.18 24.04 1.18
CA ALA A 529 45.68 23.40 -0.03
C ALA A 529 46.20 21.96 -0.16
N GLU A 530 47.51 21.72 0.02
CA GLU A 530 48.07 20.36 0.12
C GLU A 530 47.32 19.56 1.21
N ALA A 531 47.06 20.16 2.37
CA ALA A 531 46.30 19.51 3.44
C ALA A 531 44.86 19.13 3.05
N TRP A 532 44.13 19.95 2.27
CA TRP A 532 42.78 19.58 1.79
C TRP A 532 42.87 18.55 0.64
N VAL A 533 43.82 18.71 -0.29
CA VAL A 533 43.96 17.88 -1.50
C VAL A 533 44.52 16.48 -1.19
N ASP A 534 45.57 16.38 -0.39
CA ASP A 534 46.26 15.12 -0.07
C ASP A 534 45.44 14.24 0.91
N ASP A 535 44.51 14.84 1.67
CA ASP A 535 43.58 14.13 2.56
C ASP A 535 42.58 13.22 1.80
N GLY A 536 42.57 13.26 0.47
CA GLY A 536 41.90 12.29 -0.40
C GLY A 536 40.40 12.18 -0.13
N GLN A 537 39.96 11.06 0.46
CA GLN A 537 38.55 10.87 0.82
C GLN A 537 38.05 11.87 1.87
N LEU A 538 38.89 12.33 2.80
CA LEU A 538 38.51 13.36 3.78
C LEU A 538 38.40 14.73 3.09
N GLY A 539 39.32 15.04 2.17
CA GLY A 539 39.27 16.23 1.33
C GLY A 539 37.98 16.31 0.50
N ILE A 540 37.63 15.21 -0.19
CA ILE A 540 36.38 15.10 -0.94
C ILE A 540 35.17 15.27 0.00
N SER A 541 35.19 14.67 1.20
CA SER A 541 34.11 14.85 2.19
C SER A 541 33.92 16.31 2.60
N ARG A 542 34.98 17.09 2.84
CA ARG A 542 34.90 18.54 3.12
C ARG A 542 34.28 19.30 1.94
N THR A 543 34.67 18.97 0.71
CA THR A 543 34.10 19.56 -0.50
C THR A 543 32.61 19.22 -0.65
N VAL A 544 32.18 17.99 -0.32
CA VAL A 544 30.76 17.59 -0.37
C VAL A 544 29.94 18.21 0.78
N LEU A 545 30.55 18.46 1.94
CA LEU A 545 29.92 19.25 3.01
C LEU A 545 29.64 20.68 2.53
N LEU A 546 30.61 21.34 1.87
CA LEU A 546 30.43 22.67 1.29
C LEU A 546 29.32 22.70 0.22
N GLU A 547 29.30 21.73 -0.70
CA GLU A 547 28.21 21.58 -1.67
C GLU A 547 26.84 21.46 -0.99
N SER A 548 26.78 20.74 0.13
CA SER A 548 25.54 20.52 0.88
C SER A 548 25.09 21.81 1.59
N ILE A 549 26.00 22.54 2.23
CA ILE A 549 25.73 23.84 2.86
C ILE A 549 25.17 24.82 1.82
N ILE A 550 25.89 25.03 0.71
CA ILE A 550 25.47 25.92 -0.38
C ILE A 550 24.10 25.50 -0.94
N SER A 551 23.91 24.20 -1.22
CA SER A 551 22.65 23.67 -1.74
C SER A 551 21.48 23.90 -0.77
N SER A 552 21.72 23.81 0.55
CA SER A 552 20.67 24.00 1.56
C SER A 552 20.21 25.45 1.66
N VAL A 553 21.15 26.40 1.60
CA VAL A 553 20.86 27.84 1.67
C VAL A 553 20.13 28.31 0.41
N ILE A 554 20.61 27.94 -0.79
CA ILE A 554 19.94 28.33 -2.05
C ILE A 554 18.53 27.71 -2.13
N THR A 555 18.37 26.44 -1.74
CA THR A 555 17.05 25.78 -1.77
C THR A 555 16.06 26.44 -0.82
N ASP A 556 16.46 26.77 0.42
CA ASP A 556 15.56 27.44 1.36
C ASP A 556 15.23 28.87 0.94
N GLY A 557 16.22 29.64 0.45
CA GLY A 557 15.97 30.97 -0.11
C GLY A 557 15.00 30.93 -1.30
N LEU A 558 15.28 30.10 -2.31
CA LEU A 558 14.44 29.98 -3.51
C LEU A 558 13.03 29.50 -3.16
N SER A 559 12.90 28.58 -2.20
CA SER A 559 11.60 28.07 -1.76
C SER A 559 10.70 29.13 -1.08
N ARG A 560 11.21 30.34 -0.80
CA ARG A 560 10.47 31.47 -0.20
C ARG A 560 10.06 32.54 -1.22
N SER A 561 10.45 32.43 -2.49
CA SER A 561 10.09 33.42 -3.52
C SER A 561 8.58 33.64 -3.64
N GLY A 562 8.17 34.90 -3.75
CA GLY A 562 6.77 35.32 -3.78
C GLY A 562 5.98 35.10 -2.48
N SER A 563 6.56 34.50 -1.44
CA SER A 563 5.80 34.08 -0.24
C SER A 563 5.22 35.23 0.59
N TYR A 564 5.74 36.45 0.43
CA TYR A 564 5.11 37.65 0.98
C TYR A 564 3.69 37.89 0.43
N ARG A 565 3.41 37.49 -0.82
CA ARG A 565 2.17 37.81 -1.54
C ARG A 565 0.93 37.14 -0.96
N ILE A 566 1.08 36.03 -0.24
CA ILE A 566 -0.05 35.36 0.41
C ILE A 566 -0.52 36.08 1.69
N PHE A 567 0.21 37.09 2.16
CA PHE A 567 -0.12 37.91 3.32
C PHE A 567 -0.55 39.32 2.91
N ASP A 568 -1.42 39.95 3.71
CA ASP A 568 -1.53 41.41 3.74
C ASP A 568 -0.47 41.95 4.72
N THR A 569 0.60 42.53 4.19
CA THR A 569 1.82 42.85 4.96
C THR A 569 1.73 44.15 5.78
N GLN A 570 0.51 44.64 6.03
CA GLN A 570 0.26 45.79 6.90
C GLN A 570 0.34 45.41 8.39
N GLY A 571 1.11 46.16 9.17
CA GLY A 571 1.22 45.97 10.61
C GLY A 571 2.24 44.90 11.03
N SER A 572 1.98 44.23 12.16
CA SER A 572 2.92 43.30 12.80
C SER A 572 3.09 42.01 11.97
N PRO A 573 4.33 41.58 11.62
CA PRO A 573 4.56 40.37 10.84
C PRO A 573 4.08 39.05 11.49
N ALA A 574 3.86 39.05 12.80
CA ALA A 574 3.27 37.91 13.51
C ALA A 574 1.74 37.83 13.40
N GLU A 575 1.08 38.87 12.89
CA GLU A 575 -0.39 39.04 12.85
C GLU A 575 -0.95 39.25 11.44
N TRP A 576 -0.09 39.28 10.41
CA TRP A 576 -0.49 39.49 9.01
C TRP A 576 -1.57 38.49 8.55
N PRO A 577 -2.76 38.96 8.11
CA PRO A 577 -3.82 38.08 7.66
C PRO A 577 -3.55 37.53 6.25
N PHE A 578 -4.17 36.39 5.94
CA PHE A 578 -4.04 35.74 4.64
C PHE A 578 -4.83 36.47 3.55
N SER A 579 -4.13 36.90 2.49
CA SER A 579 -4.75 37.35 1.25
C SER A 579 -5.53 36.21 0.57
N MET A 580 -6.59 36.55 -0.18
CA MET A 580 -7.45 35.61 -0.92
C MET A 580 -8.07 34.44 -0.11
N PHE A 581 -7.97 34.48 1.22
CA PHE A 581 -8.52 33.43 2.10
C PHE A 581 -9.91 33.80 2.62
N ASP A 582 -10.94 33.57 1.80
CA ASP A 582 -12.32 33.96 2.07
C ASP A 582 -13.26 32.71 2.12
N PRO A 583 -13.50 32.13 3.31
CA PRO A 583 -14.38 30.98 3.49
C PRO A 583 -15.85 31.27 3.15
N LEU A 584 -16.48 30.36 2.39
CA LEU A 584 -17.91 30.42 2.13
C LEU A 584 -18.74 30.08 3.40
N PRO A 585 -20.01 30.55 3.51
CA PRO A 585 -20.82 30.35 4.72
C PRO A 585 -21.06 28.89 5.13
N ASP A 586 -20.96 27.97 4.17
CA ASP A 586 -21.10 26.51 4.30
C ASP A 586 -19.75 25.77 4.14
N PHE A 587 -18.62 26.43 4.46
CA PHE A 587 -17.25 25.90 4.36
C PHE A 587 -17.09 24.47 4.89
N ASP A 588 -17.49 24.21 6.15
CA ASP A 588 -17.26 22.93 6.82
C ASP A 588 -17.94 21.76 6.08
N LYS A 589 -19.11 21.99 5.47
CA LYS A 589 -19.76 20.99 4.63
C LYS A 589 -19.01 20.83 3.30
N ARG A 590 -18.73 21.95 2.62
CA ARG A 590 -18.09 21.96 1.29
C ARG A 590 -16.75 21.24 1.28
N ILE A 591 -15.89 21.55 2.25
CA ILE A 591 -14.54 21.01 2.29
C ILE A 591 -14.54 19.48 2.50
N ILE A 592 -15.50 18.95 3.27
CA ILE A 592 -15.69 17.50 3.47
C ILE A 592 -16.33 16.84 2.25
N ASP A 593 -17.32 17.47 1.61
CA ASP A 593 -17.95 17.01 0.36
C ASP A 593 -16.98 17.06 -0.85
N GLY A 594 -15.77 17.60 -0.69
CA GLY A 594 -14.79 17.78 -1.78
C GLY A 594 -15.12 18.93 -2.73
N LEU A 595 -16.01 19.84 -2.30
CA LEU A 595 -16.47 21.00 -3.05
C LEU A 595 -15.66 22.24 -2.68
N ASP A 596 -15.63 23.21 -3.60
CA ASP A 596 -14.87 24.44 -3.37
C ASP A 596 -15.49 25.26 -2.23
N ALA A 597 -14.70 25.40 -1.17
CA ALA A 597 -15.08 25.94 0.14
C ALA A 597 -14.61 27.39 0.34
N LEU A 598 -13.64 27.85 -0.45
CA LEU A 598 -13.20 29.23 -0.52
C LEU A 598 -13.89 29.96 -1.68
N ARG A 599 -14.15 31.26 -1.53
CA ARG A 599 -14.67 32.11 -2.60
C ARG A 599 -13.58 32.31 -3.66
N ALA A 600 -13.89 32.01 -4.92
CA ALA A 600 -13.01 32.34 -6.03
C ALA A 600 -12.84 33.88 -6.15
N PRO A 601 -11.62 34.39 -6.31
CA PRO A 601 -11.38 35.82 -6.48
C PRO A 601 -11.96 36.33 -7.81
N SER A 602 -12.37 37.59 -7.85
CA SER A 602 -12.93 38.24 -9.04
C SER A 602 -11.86 38.87 -9.96
N GLN A 603 -10.62 38.38 -9.89
CA GLN A 603 -9.49 38.83 -10.70
C GLN A 603 -9.34 37.96 -11.96
N SER A 604 -8.41 38.29 -12.84
CA SER A 604 -8.12 37.47 -14.02
C SER A 604 -7.38 36.18 -13.64
N ASP A 605 -7.64 35.08 -14.36
CA ASP A 605 -6.89 33.83 -14.23
C ASP A 605 -5.38 33.99 -14.54
N SER A 606 -4.98 35.09 -15.19
CA SER A 606 -3.58 35.46 -15.39
C SER A 606 -2.88 35.91 -14.10
N ASP A 607 -3.64 36.44 -13.15
CA ASP A 607 -3.15 37.18 -11.99
C ASP A 607 -3.28 36.35 -10.69
N VAL A 608 -3.89 35.16 -10.78
CA VAL A 608 -4.21 34.27 -9.66
C VAL A 608 -3.78 32.84 -9.95
N THR A 609 -2.91 32.30 -9.10
CA THR A 609 -2.54 30.88 -9.16
C THR A 609 -3.56 30.05 -8.41
N THR A 610 -4.34 29.22 -9.12
CA THR A 610 -5.29 28.28 -8.51
C THR A 610 -4.67 26.90 -8.31
N LEU A 611 -4.76 26.36 -7.10
CA LEU A 611 -4.29 25.02 -6.72
C LEU A 611 -5.43 24.20 -6.11
N ARG A 612 -5.40 22.87 -6.26
CA ARG A 612 -6.42 21.96 -5.68
C ARG A 612 -5.82 21.06 -4.61
N VAL A 613 -6.18 21.32 -3.35
CA VAL A 613 -5.79 20.45 -2.23
C VAL A 613 -6.78 19.28 -2.11
N LYS A 614 -6.24 18.09 -1.79
CA LYS A 614 -6.96 16.83 -1.58
C LYS A 614 -6.77 16.41 -0.12
N MET A 615 -7.80 15.91 0.53
CA MET A 615 -7.73 15.43 1.92
C MET A 615 -8.16 13.97 2.04
N GLN A 616 -7.37 13.20 2.78
CA GLN A 616 -7.54 11.77 2.96
C GLN A 616 -7.32 11.40 4.43
N ILE A 617 -8.07 10.41 4.89
CA ILE A 617 -7.87 9.77 6.20
C ILE A 617 -7.79 8.26 6.02
N THR A 618 -7.11 7.57 6.93
CA THR A 618 -7.13 6.10 7.01
C THR A 618 -7.85 5.64 8.28
N GLY A 619 -8.20 4.37 8.34
CA GLY A 619 -9.08 3.78 9.35
C GLY A 619 -10.03 2.76 8.71
N PHE A 620 -10.79 2.02 9.51
CA PHE A 620 -11.64 0.95 9.00
C PHE A 620 -12.83 1.50 8.24
N ALA A 621 -13.06 0.96 7.03
CA ALA A 621 -14.17 1.35 6.16
C ALA A 621 -14.77 0.13 5.43
N LEU A 622 -16.06 0.21 5.16
CA LEU A 622 -16.78 -0.65 4.22
C LEU A 622 -16.90 0.10 2.90
N LYS A 623 -16.01 -0.19 1.96
CA LYS A 623 -15.91 0.49 0.67
C LYS A 623 -15.42 -0.48 -0.40
N ARG A 624 -15.86 -0.29 -1.65
CA ARG A 624 -15.38 -1.05 -2.82
C ARG A 624 -13.86 -0.96 -2.99
N SER A 625 -13.17 -2.05 -2.64
CA SER A 625 -11.79 -2.35 -3.01
C SER A 625 -11.72 -3.24 -4.27
N LEU A 626 -10.51 -3.58 -4.73
CA LEU A 626 -10.31 -4.55 -5.83
C LEU A 626 -10.78 -5.96 -5.46
N GLU A 627 -10.41 -6.42 -4.27
CA GLU A 627 -10.82 -7.72 -3.70
C GLU A 627 -12.34 -7.75 -3.44
N GLY A 628 -12.89 -6.63 -2.98
CA GLY A 628 -14.33 -6.42 -2.89
C GLY A 628 -15.01 -6.55 -4.25
N ALA A 629 -14.46 -5.95 -5.31
CA ALA A 629 -15.03 -6.06 -6.65
C ALA A 629 -15.08 -7.51 -7.19
N LEU A 630 -14.08 -8.34 -6.89
CA LEU A 630 -14.14 -9.78 -7.21
C LEU A 630 -15.21 -10.50 -6.38
N SER A 631 -15.30 -10.19 -5.09
CA SER A 631 -16.32 -10.74 -4.18
C SER A 631 -17.75 -10.37 -4.59
N MET A 632 -17.95 -9.17 -5.13
CA MET A 632 -19.24 -8.70 -5.67
C MET A 632 -19.72 -9.57 -6.83
N VAL A 633 -18.81 -10.05 -7.69
CA VAL A 633 -19.18 -10.92 -8.83
C VAL A 633 -19.75 -12.26 -8.34
N VAL A 634 -19.22 -12.82 -7.25
CA VAL A 634 -19.73 -14.06 -6.66
C VAL A 634 -21.14 -13.88 -6.10
N LEU A 635 -21.41 -12.79 -5.39
CA LEU A 635 -22.75 -12.47 -4.88
C LEU A 635 -23.75 -12.17 -6.01
N LEU A 636 -23.33 -11.42 -7.04
CA LEU A 636 -24.16 -11.15 -8.22
C LEU A 636 -24.48 -12.44 -8.99
N ALA A 637 -23.53 -13.36 -9.13
CA ALA A 637 -23.77 -14.66 -9.77
C ALA A 637 -24.77 -15.52 -8.97
N HIS A 638 -24.69 -15.52 -7.64
CA HIS A 638 -25.71 -16.15 -6.78
C HIS A 638 -27.10 -15.52 -6.99
N ILE A 639 -27.20 -14.19 -6.95
CA ILE A 639 -28.46 -13.46 -7.15
C ILE A 639 -29.07 -13.81 -8.52
N ILE A 640 -28.28 -13.82 -9.59
CA ILE A 640 -28.74 -14.14 -10.95
C ILE A 640 -29.28 -15.58 -11.02
N LEU A 641 -28.56 -16.58 -10.46
CA LEU A 641 -29.02 -17.97 -10.44
C LEU A 641 -30.31 -18.12 -9.60
N ALA A 642 -30.37 -17.49 -8.44
CA ALA A 642 -31.52 -17.57 -7.55
C ALA A 642 -32.76 -16.89 -8.14
N ILE A 643 -32.64 -15.70 -8.74
CA ILE A 643 -33.73 -15.04 -9.47
C ILE A 643 -34.16 -15.86 -10.70
N GLY A 644 -33.21 -16.38 -11.48
CA GLY A 644 -33.51 -17.27 -12.62
C GLY A 644 -34.28 -18.53 -12.19
N HIS A 645 -33.91 -19.12 -11.06
CA HIS A 645 -34.63 -20.26 -10.49
C HIS A 645 -36.05 -19.89 -10.01
N ILE A 646 -36.22 -18.75 -9.33
CA ILE A 646 -37.54 -18.23 -8.92
C ILE A 646 -38.44 -18.05 -10.15
N VAL A 647 -37.95 -17.38 -11.20
CA VAL A 647 -38.70 -17.15 -12.44
C VAL A 647 -39.08 -18.49 -13.09
N PHE A 648 -38.15 -19.45 -13.18
CA PHE A 648 -38.43 -20.77 -13.74
C PHE A 648 -39.51 -21.53 -12.96
N VAL A 649 -39.41 -21.58 -11.62
CA VAL A 649 -40.38 -22.24 -10.74
C VAL A 649 -41.76 -21.59 -10.85
N MET A 650 -41.84 -20.26 -10.87
CA MET A 650 -43.12 -19.55 -11.03
C MET A 650 -43.75 -19.80 -12.42
N VAL A 651 -42.97 -19.71 -13.50
CA VAL A 651 -43.46 -19.97 -14.87
C VAL A 651 -43.93 -21.41 -15.06
N LYS A 652 -43.28 -22.39 -14.42
CA LYS A 652 -43.73 -23.80 -14.46
C LYS A 652 -44.87 -24.11 -13.50
N SER A 653 -45.02 -23.37 -12.40
CA SER A 653 -46.07 -23.53 -11.38
C SER A 653 -46.20 -24.96 -10.79
N GLN A 654 -45.13 -25.75 -10.89
CA GLN A 654 -45.02 -27.12 -10.40
C GLN A 654 -43.92 -27.18 -9.32
N SER A 655 -44.22 -27.80 -8.18
CA SER A 655 -43.23 -28.10 -7.13
C SER A 655 -43.27 -29.57 -6.75
N SER A 656 -42.15 -30.09 -6.23
CA SER A 656 -42.03 -31.48 -5.78
C SER A 656 -41.55 -31.55 -4.35
N ASP A 657 -42.34 -32.23 -3.51
CA ASP A 657 -42.09 -32.54 -2.11
C ASP A 657 -40.97 -33.57 -1.86
N SER A 658 -40.53 -34.30 -2.89
CA SER A 658 -39.97 -35.65 -2.72
C SER A 658 -38.46 -35.75 -2.91
N TRP A 659 -37.85 -36.67 -2.16
CA TRP A 659 -36.43 -37.05 -2.23
C TRP A 659 -35.45 -35.94 -1.81
N ASP A 660 -35.93 -35.00 -1.00
CA ASP A 660 -35.18 -33.91 -0.36
C ASP A 660 -34.17 -34.38 0.70
N SER A 661 -34.05 -35.69 0.94
CA SER A 661 -33.17 -36.27 1.95
C SER A 661 -32.63 -37.63 1.52
N ILE A 662 -31.43 -37.98 2.00
CA ILE A 662 -30.81 -39.30 1.80
C ILE A 662 -31.75 -40.41 2.31
N SER A 663 -32.45 -40.18 3.43
CA SER A 663 -33.47 -41.10 3.96
C SER A 663 -34.64 -41.35 2.99
N GLU A 664 -35.12 -40.33 2.28
CA GLU A 664 -36.18 -40.53 1.27
C GLU A 664 -35.65 -41.23 0.00
N LEU A 665 -34.39 -41.01 -0.39
CA LEU A 665 -33.75 -41.74 -1.49
C LEU A 665 -33.48 -43.21 -1.15
N VAL A 666 -33.09 -43.49 0.10
CA VAL A 666 -32.95 -44.87 0.61
C VAL A 666 -34.32 -45.54 0.71
N ALA A 667 -35.35 -44.85 1.21
CA ALA A 667 -36.71 -45.39 1.22
C ALA A 667 -37.20 -45.70 -0.20
N LEU A 668 -36.97 -44.82 -1.18
CA LEU A 668 -37.25 -45.08 -2.59
C LEU A 668 -36.51 -46.33 -3.09
N SER A 669 -35.20 -46.43 -2.86
CA SER A 669 -34.40 -47.55 -3.38
C SER A 669 -34.76 -48.91 -2.74
N GLN A 670 -35.15 -48.94 -1.47
CA GLN A 670 -35.65 -50.15 -0.81
C GLN A 670 -37.06 -50.56 -1.28
N ASN A 671 -37.85 -49.61 -1.77
CA ASN A 671 -39.16 -49.88 -2.38
C ASN A 671 -39.07 -50.10 -3.90
N SER A 672 -37.88 -50.05 -4.51
CA SER A 672 -37.68 -50.24 -5.95
C SER A 672 -37.19 -51.65 -6.28
N ARG A 673 -37.55 -52.19 -7.44
CA ARG A 673 -37.02 -53.48 -7.90
C ARG A 673 -35.48 -53.47 -8.06
N PRO A 674 -34.75 -54.53 -7.66
CA PRO A 674 -33.29 -54.54 -7.74
C PRO A 674 -32.77 -54.61 -9.19
N SER A 675 -31.85 -53.70 -9.56
CA SER A 675 -31.12 -53.80 -10.83
C SER A 675 -29.89 -54.70 -10.69
N TYR A 676 -30.09 -56.01 -10.88
CA TYR A 676 -29.05 -57.03 -10.77
C TYR A 676 -27.93 -56.89 -11.82
N VAL A 677 -28.20 -56.24 -12.95
CA VAL A 677 -27.24 -56.07 -14.06
C VAL A 677 -26.50 -54.73 -13.95
N ALA A 678 -27.20 -53.58 -13.93
CA ALA A 678 -26.54 -52.28 -13.84
C ALA A 678 -25.77 -52.05 -12.53
N LEU A 679 -26.25 -52.60 -11.40
CA LEU A 679 -25.64 -52.50 -10.08
C LEU A 679 -25.02 -53.83 -9.59
N ALA A 680 -24.58 -54.69 -10.52
CA ALA A 680 -23.88 -55.91 -10.18
C ALA A 680 -22.66 -55.65 -9.27
N LYS A 681 -22.52 -56.45 -8.21
CA LYS A 681 -21.36 -56.49 -7.29
C LYS A 681 -21.13 -55.23 -6.42
N THR A 682 -22.08 -54.30 -6.32
CA THR A 682 -21.91 -53.04 -5.55
C THR A 682 -22.18 -53.14 -4.04
N ALA A 683 -22.52 -54.33 -3.52
CA ALA A 683 -23.01 -54.50 -2.14
C ALA A 683 -22.00 -54.12 -1.04
N ALA A 684 -20.69 -54.14 -1.34
CA ALA A 684 -19.62 -53.71 -0.42
C ALA A 684 -19.08 -52.30 -0.75
N GLY A 685 -19.77 -51.53 -1.61
CA GLY A 685 -19.32 -50.25 -2.14
C GLY A 685 -19.01 -50.30 -3.64
N ILE A 686 -18.62 -49.16 -4.21
CA ILE A 686 -18.40 -48.99 -5.66
C ILE A 686 -16.97 -48.50 -5.90
N THR A 687 -16.15 -49.33 -6.55
CA THR A 687 -14.75 -49.03 -6.87
C THR A 687 -14.54 -48.53 -8.30
N GLU A 688 -15.43 -48.92 -9.22
CA GLU A 688 -15.35 -48.75 -10.67
C GLU A 688 -16.12 -47.49 -11.14
N ARG A 689 -15.49 -46.68 -12.00
CA ARG A 689 -16.07 -45.42 -12.50
C ARG A 689 -17.25 -45.64 -13.44
N ARG A 690 -17.24 -46.73 -14.24
CA ARG A 690 -18.34 -47.07 -15.16
C ARG A 690 -19.67 -47.28 -14.42
N THR A 691 -19.64 -47.84 -13.21
CA THR A 691 -20.84 -48.05 -12.39
C THR A 691 -21.49 -46.73 -11.97
N TYR A 692 -20.69 -45.73 -11.58
CA TYR A 692 -21.19 -44.38 -11.29
C TYR A 692 -21.77 -43.64 -12.51
N GLY A 693 -21.45 -44.09 -13.72
CA GLY A 693 -22.05 -43.58 -14.95
C GLY A 693 -23.48 -44.08 -15.21
N ARG A 694 -23.92 -45.20 -14.61
CA ARG A 694 -25.24 -45.81 -14.87
C ARG A 694 -26.37 -44.81 -14.66
N LEU A 695 -27.22 -44.62 -15.67
CA LEU A 695 -28.31 -43.65 -15.62
C LEU A 695 -29.42 -44.16 -14.72
N ALA A 696 -29.82 -43.36 -13.74
CA ALA A 696 -30.98 -43.58 -12.90
C ALA A 696 -32.16 -42.75 -13.41
N ARG A 697 -33.37 -43.31 -13.35
CA ARG A 697 -34.64 -42.67 -13.72
C ARG A 697 -35.68 -42.98 -12.65
N ILE A 698 -36.59 -42.05 -12.40
CA ILE A 698 -37.75 -42.29 -11.54
C ILE A 698 -39.00 -42.42 -12.41
N ARG A 699 -39.73 -43.52 -12.29
CA ARG A 699 -40.92 -43.82 -13.12
C ARG A 699 -42.03 -44.41 -12.27
N ALA A 700 -43.27 -44.17 -12.67
CA ALA A 700 -44.44 -44.86 -12.11
C ALA A 700 -44.54 -46.29 -12.67
N THR A 701 -44.94 -47.25 -11.85
CA THR A 701 -45.02 -48.67 -12.23
C THR A 701 -46.23 -49.30 -11.55
N SER A 702 -47.11 -49.95 -12.33
CA SER A 702 -48.21 -50.75 -11.80
C SER A 702 -47.67 -52.05 -11.23
N THR A 703 -48.05 -52.38 -9.99
CA THR A 703 -47.66 -53.66 -9.37
C THR A 703 -48.88 -54.59 -9.25
N ILE A 704 -48.65 -55.89 -9.09
CA ILE A 704 -49.71 -56.90 -8.97
C ILE A 704 -50.67 -56.60 -7.79
N HIS A 705 -50.19 -55.88 -6.76
CA HIS A 705 -50.99 -55.50 -5.58
C HIS A 705 -51.53 -54.06 -5.65
N GLN A 706 -51.12 -53.26 -6.65
CA GLN A 706 -51.48 -51.85 -6.78
C GLN A 706 -51.48 -51.43 -8.28
N PRO A 707 -52.59 -51.69 -9.01
CA PRO A 707 -52.62 -51.64 -10.47
C PRO A 707 -52.68 -50.23 -11.08
N ASP A 708 -53.14 -49.21 -10.34
CA ASP A 708 -53.42 -47.86 -10.86
C ASP A 708 -52.17 -47.00 -11.21
N GLY A 709 -50.99 -47.62 -11.36
CA GLY A 709 -49.72 -46.91 -11.57
C GLY A 709 -49.25 -46.13 -10.34
N ASP A 710 -49.76 -46.51 -9.17
CA ASP A 710 -49.74 -45.70 -7.95
C ASP A 710 -48.44 -45.82 -7.14
N HIS A 711 -47.53 -46.69 -7.60
CA HIS A 711 -46.21 -46.99 -7.05
C HIS A 711 -45.11 -46.42 -7.96
N VAL A 712 -43.96 -46.05 -7.39
CA VAL A 712 -42.89 -45.32 -8.09
C VAL A 712 -41.52 -45.90 -7.75
N GLU A 713 -40.77 -46.26 -8.79
CA GLU A 713 -39.49 -46.96 -8.72
C GLU A 713 -38.32 -46.08 -9.19
N LEU A 714 -37.13 -46.33 -8.64
CA LEU A 714 -35.84 -45.92 -9.16
C LEU A 714 -35.28 -47.02 -10.08
N ILE A 715 -35.34 -46.79 -11.39
CA ILE A 715 -34.90 -47.72 -12.43
C ILE A 715 -33.51 -47.31 -12.93
N PHE A 716 -32.66 -48.28 -13.27
CA PHE A 716 -31.36 -48.06 -13.89
C PHE A 716 -31.33 -48.58 -15.32
N ASP A 717 -30.64 -47.86 -16.20
CA ASP A 717 -30.40 -48.32 -17.58
C ASP A 717 -29.38 -49.48 -17.58
N ASP A 718 -29.85 -50.66 -18.01
CA ASP A 718 -29.04 -51.87 -18.12
C ASP A 718 -27.95 -51.75 -19.21
N ALA A 719 -27.10 -52.78 -19.31
CA ALA A 719 -26.14 -52.86 -20.41
C ALA A 719 -26.87 -53.24 -21.71
N ASP A 720 -26.45 -52.61 -22.81
CA ASP A 720 -26.85 -52.92 -24.18
C ASP A 720 -28.34 -52.65 -24.47
N GLY A 721 -28.61 -51.50 -25.09
CA GLY A 721 -29.98 -51.01 -25.31
C GLY A 721 -30.62 -51.59 -26.57
N GLU A 722 -31.35 -52.70 -26.43
CA GLU A 722 -32.20 -53.24 -27.49
C GLU A 722 -33.55 -53.76 -26.97
N VAL A 723 -34.61 -53.01 -27.33
CA VAL A 723 -36.04 -53.40 -27.38
C VAL A 723 -36.71 -53.98 -26.11
N ASP A 724 -37.54 -53.15 -25.46
CA ASP A 724 -38.74 -53.62 -24.76
C ASP A 724 -39.67 -54.34 -25.77
N HIS A 725 -39.75 -55.68 -25.72
CA HIS A 725 -40.93 -56.49 -26.06
C HIS A 725 -40.62 -58.00 -25.95
N LEU A 726 -40.95 -58.63 -24.82
CA LEU A 726 -41.45 -60.01 -24.83
C LEU A 726 -42.35 -60.29 -23.62
N ASP A 727 -43.44 -61.01 -23.87
CA ASP A 727 -44.49 -61.27 -22.88
C ASP A 727 -44.14 -62.36 -21.85
N VAL A 728 -44.95 -62.37 -20.79
CA VAL A 728 -45.00 -63.43 -19.76
C VAL A 728 -45.19 -64.81 -20.39
N LEU A 729 -44.28 -65.75 -20.11
CA LEU A 729 -44.54 -67.18 -20.35
C LEU A 729 -43.79 -68.10 -19.38
N CYS A 730 -44.52 -68.62 -18.39
CA CYS A 730 -44.01 -69.63 -17.46
C CYS A 730 -44.08 -71.03 -18.06
N THR A 731 -42.95 -71.58 -18.50
CA THR A 731 -42.74 -73.02 -18.76
C THR A 731 -41.23 -73.33 -18.67
N ALA A 732 -40.77 -74.45 -18.10
CA ALA A 732 -41.48 -75.56 -17.46
C ALA A 732 -40.62 -76.22 -16.36
N CYS A 733 -41.26 -76.97 -15.45
CA CYS A 733 -40.59 -77.81 -14.46
C CYS A 733 -40.49 -79.27 -14.94
N HIS A 734 -39.29 -79.86 -14.88
CA HIS A 734 -38.93 -81.28 -14.68
C HIS A 734 -37.37 -81.28 -14.76
N GLY A 735 -36.59 -81.83 -13.84
CA GLY A 735 -36.63 -83.16 -13.20
C GLY A 735 -35.49 -84.01 -13.81
N THR A 736 -34.61 -84.72 -13.09
CA THR A 736 -34.58 -85.13 -11.67
C THR A 736 -33.14 -85.52 -11.25
N GLU A 737 -32.77 -85.26 -9.98
CA GLU A 737 -31.79 -86.02 -9.15
C GLU A 737 -30.31 -86.15 -9.65
N THR A 738 -29.28 -86.40 -8.82
CA THR A 738 -29.21 -86.89 -7.43
C THR A 738 -28.14 -86.15 -6.57
N GLU A 739 -28.07 -86.52 -5.29
CA GLU A 739 -27.36 -85.89 -4.15
C GLU A 739 -25.93 -86.43 -3.90
N LYS A 740 -24.92 -85.59 -3.58
CA LYS A 740 -24.15 -85.63 -2.28
C LYS A 740 -22.91 -84.72 -2.14
N GLN A 741 -22.67 -84.40 -0.87
CA GLN A 741 -21.85 -83.37 -0.20
C GLN A 741 -20.29 -83.40 -0.30
N ASN A 742 -19.73 -82.21 0.00
CA ASN A 742 -18.54 -81.88 0.86
C ASN A 742 -17.07 -81.91 0.35
N THR A 743 -16.54 -80.68 0.20
CA THR A 743 -15.48 -80.06 1.04
C THR A 743 -14.03 -80.60 1.07
N GLN A 744 -13.12 -79.82 0.47
CA GLN A 744 -11.83 -79.30 0.98
C GLN A 744 -11.35 -78.20 -0.02
N VAL A 745 -10.71 -77.08 0.30
CA VAL A 745 -9.79 -76.63 1.39
C VAL A 745 -8.42 -77.32 1.35
N GLU A 746 -7.48 -76.71 0.61
CA GLU A 746 -6.04 -77.04 0.68
C GLU A 746 -5.29 -75.87 1.34
N VAL A 747 -4.65 -76.17 2.47
CA VAL A 747 -3.55 -75.38 3.05
C VAL A 747 -2.33 -76.28 3.01
N LYS A 748 -1.20 -75.78 2.51
CA LYS A 748 0.00 -76.60 2.28
C LYS A 748 1.20 -76.02 3.00
N ASN A 749 1.67 -76.76 4.00
CA ASN A 749 2.91 -76.52 4.72
C ASN A 749 3.41 -77.86 5.27
N ASP A 750 4.70 -78.15 5.07
CA ASP A 750 5.52 -79.09 5.86
C ASP A 750 6.97 -78.94 5.34
N ARG A 751 7.89 -78.43 6.19
CA ARG A 751 8.93 -79.18 6.94
C ARG A 751 10.13 -79.64 6.08
N GLY A 752 11.38 -79.48 6.52
CA GLY A 752 11.91 -78.86 7.75
C GLY A 752 13.35 -79.33 8.04
N GLU A 753 14.03 -78.69 9.01
CA GLU A 753 15.24 -79.18 9.72
C GLU A 753 16.54 -79.28 8.84
N ASP A 754 17.77 -78.93 9.27
CA ASP A 754 18.31 -78.38 10.53
C ASP A 754 19.61 -77.54 10.29
N ASP A 755 20.04 -76.77 11.31
CA ASP A 755 21.40 -76.33 11.70
C ASP A 755 22.52 -76.13 10.63
N ASN A 756 23.29 -75.02 10.58
CA ASN A 756 24.10 -74.50 11.69
C ASN A 756 24.83 -73.15 11.41
N ASP A 757 25.28 -72.51 12.50
CA ASP A 757 26.48 -71.64 12.70
C ASP A 757 26.94 -70.48 11.75
N ASN A 758 26.95 -69.27 12.35
CA ASN A 758 28.05 -68.27 12.47
C ASN A 758 28.54 -67.30 11.35
N HIS A 759 28.60 -66.02 11.79
CA HIS A 759 29.60 -64.95 11.57
C HIS A 759 29.72 -64.14 10.24
N ASP A 760 29.90 -62.83 10.47
CA ASP A 760 30.78 -61.86 9.81
C ASP A 760 30.56 -61.30 8.38
N ASN A 761 30.23 -60.00 8.39
CA ASN A 761 30.95 -58.88 7.75
C ASN A 761 30.87 -58.59 6.22
N ASN A 762 30.53 -57.31 5.99
CA ASN A 762 31.15 -56.35 5.05
C ASN A 762 30.80 -56.30 3.55
N ASP A 763 30.52 -55.04 3.16
CA ASP A 763 31.03 -54.27 2.02
C ASP A 763 30.71 -54.67 0.56
N ASN A 764 30.09 -53.69 -0.14
CA ASN A 764 30.49 -53.15 -1.46
C ASN A 764 30.38 -54.08 -2.70
N ASP A 765 30.26 -53.60 -3.95
CA ASP A 765 29.91 -52.27 -4.51
C ASP A 765 29.42 -52.46 -5.98
N ASP A 766 29.09 -51.35 -6.64
CA ASP A 766 29.22 -51.09 -8.09
C ASP A 766 28.31 -51.76 -9.15
N GLU A 767 27.85 -50.88 -10.04
CA GLU A 767 27.77 -50.93 -11.52
C GLU A 767 27.21 -52.14 -12.32
N ALA A 768 26.69 -51.97 -13.55
CA ALA A 768 25.99 -50.87 -14.24
C ALA A 768 25.49 -51.38 -15.63
N GLN A 769 24.72 -50.55 -16.36
CA GLN A 769 24.46 -50.65 -17.82
C GLN A 769 23.62 -51.90 -18.26
N SER A 770 23.08 -52.02 -19.48
CA SER A 770 23.10 -51.12 -20.65
C SER A 770 21.80 -51.13 -21.49
N ALA A 771 21.73 -50.15 -22.39
CA ALA A 771 20.69 -49.75 -23.33
C ALA A 771 19.91 -50.81 -24.13
N ARG A 772 18.79 -50.36 -24.75
CA ARG A 772 18.69 -50.29 -26.22
C ARG A 772 17.67 -49.26 -26.77
N GLN A 773 18.15 -48.53 -27.76
CA GLN A 773 17.50 -47.58 -28.69
C GLN A 773 17.61 -48.20 -30.11
N PRO A 774 17.34 -47.53 -31.26
CA PRO A 774 16.52 -46.35 -31.59
C PRO A 774 15.63 -46.54 -32.87
N LEU A 775 14.95 -45.47 -33.31
CA LEU A 775 14.80 -44.97 -34.70
C LEU A 775 14.21 -43.53 -34.54
N ASN A 776 14.74 -42.40 -35.04
CA ASN A 776 15.22 -41.97 -36.38
C ASN A 776 14.06 -41.81 -37.39
N GLU A 777 13.91 -40.74 -38.21
CA GLU A 777 14.53 -39.38 -38.37
C GLU A 777 13.47 -38.47 -39.10
N GLU A 778 13.61 -37.24 -39.62
CA GLU A 778 14.66 -36.18 -39.81
C GLU A 778 14.34 -34.94 -38.90
N LEU A 779 14.88 -33.69 -38.91
CA LEU A 779 15.58 -32.74 -39.82
C LEU A 779 14.68 -32.01 -40.86
N ASP A 780 14.74 -30.69 -41.12
CA ASP A 780 15.79 -29.61 -41.06
C ASP A 780 15.23 -28.27 -40.49
N ASP A 781 15.98 -27.21 -40.11
CA ASP A 781 17.39 -26.98 -39.69
C ASP A 781 17.46 -25.62 -38.90
N THR A 782 18.66 -25.12 -38.60
CA THR A 782 19.03 -24.26 -37.44
C THR A 782 20.01 -23.14 -37.87
N PRO A 783 20.86 -22.49 -37.03
CA PRO A 783 20.88 -22.19 -35.58
C PRO A 783 20.73 -20.65 -35.31
N THR A 784 21.00 -19.94 -34.19
CA THR A 784 21.46 -20.08 -32.77
C THR A 784 21.03 -18.77 -32.02
N SER A 785 21.23 -18.47 -30.72
CA SER A 785 21.94 -19.14 -29.60
C SER A 785 21.26 -19.07 -28.22
N ARG A 786 21.67 -18.14 -27.32
CA ARG A 786 21.51 -18.26 -25.84
C ARG A 786 21.33 -16.89 -25.18
N LEU A 787 20.56 -16.66 -24.09
CA LEU A 787 20.20 -17.41 -22.87
C LEU A 787 21.21 -17.40 -21.71
N VAL A 788 20.75 -16.90 -20.56
CA VAL A 788 21.30 -17.12 -19.19
C VAL A 788 20.11 -17.25 -18.24
N VAL A 789 20.15 -18.21 -17.30
CA VAL A 789 19.09 -18.47 -16.30
C VAL A 789 19.71 -18.74 -14.93
N ARG A 790 19.00 -18.35 -13.85
CA ARG A 790 19.40 -18.51 -12.42
C ARG A 790 19.38 -19.96 -11.95
N GLN A 791 20.20 -20.29 -10.94
CA GLN A 791 19.78 -21.07 -9.75
C GLN A 791 20.69 -20.77 -8.52
N PRO A 792 20.42 -21.29 -7.30
CA PRO A 792 20.75 -20.60 -6.04
C PRO A 792 22.08 -21.02 -5.37
N GLN A 793 22.41 -20.37 -4.24
CA GLN A 793 23.45 -20.78 -3.30
C GLN A 793 22.90 -20.99 -1.89
N THR A 794 23.53 -21.91 -1.16
CA THR A 794 23.20 -22.33 0.21
C THR A 794 24.34 -22.03 1.18
N TRP A 795 24.03 -21.93 2.47
CA TRP A 795 24.99 -21.74 3.55
C TRP A 795 25.92 -22.96 3.76
N PRO A 796 27.18 -22.72 4.16
CA PRO A 796 27.99 -23.69 4.91
C PRO A 796 28.25 -23.21 6.35
N CYS A 797 28.21 -24.13 7.31
CA CYS A 797 28.80 -23.97 8.64
C CYS A 797 29.92 -25.01 8.80
N ASN A 798 31.02 -24.66 9.48
CA ASN A 798 31.92 -25.66 10.08
C ASN A 798 32.65 -25.05 11.29
N PRO A 799 33.04 -25.83 12.32
CA PRO A 799 33.60 -25.31 13.58
C PRO A 799 35.14 -25.39 13.63
N ASP A 800 35.67 -25.24 14.85
CA ASP A 800 37.02 -25.61 15.31
C ASP A 800 38.23 -24.80 14.83
N GLN A 801 38.48 -23.66 15.51
CA GLN A 801 39.83 -23.33 16.02
C GLN A 801 39.82 -22.24 17.11
N SER A 802 40.58 -22.47 18.20
CA SER A 802 40.95 -21.50 19.25
C SER A 802 41.93 -22.17 20.25
N PRO A 803 42.62 -21.44 21.16
CA PRO A 803 42.80 -19.99 21.33
C PRO A 803 44.31 -19.61 21.18
N PRO A 804 44.81 -18.46 21.69
CA PRO A 804 45.10 -18.34 23.14
C PRO A 804 44.70 -17.00 23.80
N ARG A 805 44.76 -16.96 25.13
CA ARG A 805 44.80 -15.74 25.98
C ARG A 805 46.21 -15.09 25.89
N ASP A 806 46.50 -13.86 26.35
CA ASP A 806 46.04 -13.25 27.60
C ASP A 806 46.31 -11.72 27.73
N GLN A 807 45.73 -11.10 28.76
CA GLN A 807 46.15 -9.87 29.48
C GLN A 807 46.63 -8.60 28.73
N SER A 808 45.86 -7.50 28.79
CA SER A 808 46.22 -6.28 29.55
C SER A 808 45.14 -5.16 29.49
N SER A 809 45.14 -4.28 30.51
CA SER A 809 44.24 -3.13 30.73
C SER A 809 45.08 -1.82 30.73
N PRO A 810 44.53 -0.58 30.82
CA PRO A 810 43.14 -0.18 31.10
C PRO A 810 42.54 0.97 30.24
N TRP A 811 41.24 1.21 30.40
CA TRP A 811 40.55 2.43 29.95
C TRP A 811 40.49 3.48 31.07
N PRO A 812 40.67 4.78 30.78
CA PRO A 812 40.17 5.87 31.60
C PRO A 812 38.77 6.32 31.11
N VAL A 813 37.76 6.21 31.97
CA VAL A 813 36.41 6.78 31.71
C VAL A 813 36.30 8.13 32.41
N SER A 814 36.16 9.22 31.64
CA SER A 814 35.79 10.54 32.16
C SER A 814 34.26 10.72 32.13
N HIS A 815 33.72 11.41 33.13
CA HIS A 815 32.27 11.61 33.25
C HIS A 815 31.76 12.69 32.29
N ALA A 816 30.78 12.36 31.45
CA ALA A 816 29.92 13.35 30.80
C ALA A 816 28.74 13.70 31.70
N SER A 817 28.54 14.99 32.00
CA SER A 817 27.42 15.49 32.79
C SER A 817 26.13 15.55 31.97
N GLN A 818 25.07 14.90 32.43
CA GLN A 818 23.74 15.04 31.84
C GLN A 818 23.13 16.42 32.17
N SER A 819 22.72 17.16 31.15
CA SER A 819 21.82 18.31 31.25
C SER A 819 20.54 18.02 30.45
N LEU A 820 19.37 18.33 31.02
CA LEU A 820 18.08 18.15 30.33
C LEU A 820 17.74 19.39 29.47
N PRO A 821 17.11 19.22 28.29
CA PRO A 821 16.61 20.34 27.50
C PRO A 821 15.40 21.03 28.19
N PRO A 822 15.22 22.35 28.02
CA PRO A 822 14.17 23.10 28.69
C PRO A 822 12.79 22.96 28.00
N HIS A 823 11.73 22.76 28.79
CA HIS A 823 10.34 22.84 28.31
C HIS A 823 9.83 24.30 28.25
N SER A 824 9.74 24.88 27.04
CA SER A 824 9.12 26.20 26.80
C SER A 824 7.59 26.11 26.62
N ARG A 825 6.85 25.99 27.72
CA ARG A 825 5.38 26.20 27.71
C ARG A 825 5.02 27.68 27.75
N THR A 826 4.68 28.28 26.61
CA THR A 826 4.05 29.61 26.53
C THR A 826 2.81 29.62 25.63
N GLY A 827 1.73 28.99 26.10
CA GLY A 827 0.41 29.15 25.49
C GLY A 827 -0.21 30.47 25.93
N ALA A 828 -0.30 31.45 25.02
CA ALA A 828 -1.10 32.65 25.24
C ALA A 828 -2.57 32.26 25.40
N ARG A 829 -3.26 32.81 26.41
CA ARG A 829 -4.65 32.49 26.70
C ARG A 829 -5.46 33.78 26.78
N GLU A 830 -6.49 33.86 25.95
CA GLU A 830 -7.38 35.02 25.84
C GLU A 830 -8.09 35.33 27.17
N SER A 831 -8.31 36.63 27.42
CA SER A 831 -8.85 37.13 28.68
C SER A 831 -10.35 37.40 28.57
N LEU A 832 -11.17 36.54 29.21
CA LEU A 832 -12.60 36.79 29.43
C LEU A 832 -12.91 36.99 30.92
N ILE A 833 -13.69 38.04 31.21
CA ILE A 833 -13.89 38.58 32.55
C ILE A 833 -15.20 38.06 33.15
N VAL A 834 -15.11 37.28 34.23
CA VAL A 834 -16.17 37.22 35.27
C VAL A 834 -15.52 37.12 36.66
N ARG A 835 -15.91 38.00 37.59
CA ARG A 835 -15.61 37.85 39.02
C ARG A 835 -16.70 37.01 39.68
N GLY A 836 -16.34 35.89 40.31
CA GLY A 836 -17.24 35.07 41.12
C GLY A 836 -16.53 34.50 42.34
N SER A 837 -16.99 34.84 43.54
CA SER A 837 -16.38 34.42 44.82
C SER A 837 -17.19 33.32 45.49
N VAL A 838 -16.63 32.12 45.63
CA VAL A 838 -17.12 31.07 46.54
C VAL A 838 -15.94 30.44 47.30
N ARG A 839 -16.17 30.06 48.56
CA ARG A 839 -15.20 29.54 49.54
C ARG A 839 -15.55 28.09 49.92
N ALA A 840 -14.55 27.33 50.39
CA ALA A 840 -14.61 25.94 50.90
C ALA A 840 -14.55 24.85 49.81
N ARG A 841 -14.09 23.60 50.07
CA ARG A 841 -13.69 22.92 51.33
C ARG A 841 -12.67 21.79 51.02
N ARG A 842 -11.77 21.40 51.95
CA ARG A 842 -11.08 20.09 51.96
C ARG A 842 -11.92 19.07 52.76
N PRO A 843 -11.95 17.78 52.37
CA PRO A 843 -11.09 16.73 52.96
C PRO A 843 -10.15 16.08 51.90
N VAL A 844 -9.07 15.34 52.15
CA VAL A 844 -8.49 14.58 53.29
C VAL A 844 -8.67 13.04 53.21
N LEU A 845 -7.56 12.39 52.78
CA LEU A 845 -7.04 11.03 53.08
C LEU A 845 -7.63 9.75 52.43
N GLY A 846 -6.71 8.83 52.06
CA GLY A 846 -6.92 7.42 51.71
C GLY A 846 -7.14 7.11 50.20
N GLU A 847 -6.50 6.12 49.57
CA GLU A 847 -5.32 5.29 49.93
C GLU A 847 -4.64 4.74 48.64
N LEU A 848 -3.57 3.93 48.75
CA LEU A 848 -2.69 3.49 47.67
C LEU A 848 -3.35 2.56 46.61
N VAL A 849 -2.99 2.74 45.33
CA VAL A 849 -2.78 1.63 44.38
C VAL A 849 -1.51 1.89 43.55
N ARG A 850 -0.79 0.81 43.22
CA ARG A 850 0.41 0.76 42.36
C ARG A 850 0.28 1.51 41.03
N VAL A 851 1.42 2.03 40.56
CA VAL A 851 1.74 2.16 39.15
C VAL A 851 2.81 1.12 38.84
N ASP A 852 2.46 0.07 38.09
CA ASP A 852 3.43 -0.86 37.52
C ASP A 852 3.64 -0.51 36.03
N GLN A 853 4.91 -0.44 35.60
CA GLN A 853 5.26 -0.20 34.20
C GLN A 853 5.32 -1.53 33.44
N ALA A 854 4.79 -1.55 32.21
CA ALA A 854 5.17 -2.55 31.21
C ALA A 854 5.13 -1.90 29.81
N TYR A 855 6.26 -1.93 29.12
CA TYR A 855 6.32 -1.71 27.66
C TYR A 855 6.03 -3.02 26.93
N GLY A 856 5.57 -2.91 25.69
CA GLY A 856 5.38 -4.01 24.74
C GLY A 856 5.18 -3.46 23.35
#